data_AF-A0A850AR66-F1
#
_entry.id   AF-A0A850AR66-F1
#
_cell.length_a   1.000
_cell.length_b   1.000
_cell.length_c   1.000
_cell.angle_alpha   90.00
_cell.angle_beta   90.00
_cell.angle_gamma   90.00
#
_symmetry.space_group_name_H-M   'P 1'
#
loop_
_entity.id
_entity.type
_entity.pdbx_description
1 polymer ?
#
loop_
_entity_poly.entity_id
_entity_poly.type
_entity_poly.pdbx_seq_one_letter_code
_entity_poly.pdbx_strand_id
1 'polypeptide(L)'
;MRSLAATLSLCLMAALASAQKGLPPELLAEVLAPDRLPSGTYTRVARWAAAGGASHLTGKAVAGAVGESARVWEARIGVARSGRHMIYGPYLAVEAGTYVAFVRMKALDEAGADSIARLDAATDLGGTERAALEVTGRHLRKGQYVQIPLAFRTEAGKLEVRLLWRGIAGLRVDTITLYRLADGAIVENPLRASPAKPSGRPSNLPLSTEKRPYPDILPRSAPPARTLFVCDLTREAPDVQLAVLALQGLINRRQPVLYCLYNDTDATWLNWMRRQGWVTSTKPVKRWTDLLSGFRSRIKGLVVTDPNVRATRNIGTMVGAVDDLLIVSPRMLTAYAAEFRKADLTVRVDLRGRWTRAAQAYRWALDRLWPRMNHHLAACSSPDHLGLRDYLTQHRAFVFWVSGPIDGAEPEGDPNAEAAVAEELLGRMPQNNPILSYPWAGKDVGMGEGPGVTLFAEFGKYLVGTVDVTNLSVHSGIVVPHLQPRRVQPPKLDERKVYVSFIMSDGDNLPVLTVGNFPQLWASEYRGKTPVGWTLSPAASVVLPGIVQYYYSTATPNDAFLGAVSGVGYTYPDSYGLRYRPEVRAQVFDGFLEQTARYMRRSGLDELWIMNATRPDLIRRYAEQIPGLRALFPDYGKRVADYRSATYPTFGGVPVFHAVTGWTEAAGSEARIAQMVEQIRAITPMERPAFLHVFVLNWGADLAHLPEVMKRLGPGYVAVRPDHLAALYGQELKRRKLLVRAPSKAIGIAGRELEVDFSVQNVTNAPVAVTLQPSAGSSGGSIRPDSLTIPPWETATAVLRGLIRGDTGIIVGGPLGEHRYGLAIELIPAEEVPMDMPGGALKFVGRYEGESLPHNGGGPVSDSAASGVTALRVDRASAQAGCVVFGPYDTLPPGRYVALFRMKGGGGAQGSVDACVGGGVPVTSTRSLSGSEFQSEAYRSVPLVFTHPGGQAETRLHWTGSGWLTLDWVGIWKVVEPSP
;
A
#
# COMPACT_ATOMS: atom_id res chain seq x y z
N MET A 1 49.93 -15.71 -22.20
CA MET A 1 48.54 -15.67 -21.68
C MET A 1 48.37 -16.27 -20.27
N ARG A 2 48.92 -17.45 -19.93
CA ARG A 2 48.81 -18.02 -18.57
C ARG A 2 49.49 -17.20 -17.46
N SER A 3 50.63 -16.57 -17.75
CA SER A 3 51.31 -15.68 -16.79
C SER A 3 50.54 -14.37 -16.55
N LEU A 4 49.99 -13.75 -17.61
CA LEU A 4 49.19 -12.53 -17.47
C LEU A 4 47.90 -12.75 -16.64
N ALA A 5 47.24 -13.90 -16.81
CA ALA A 5 46.06 -14.27 -16.03
C ALA A 5 46.40 -14.53 -14.55
N ALA A 6 47.55 -15.14 -14.25
CA ALA A 6 48.01 -15.36 -12.88
C ALA A 6 48.38 -14.04 -12.17
N THR A 7 49.04 -13.11 -12.88
CA THR A 7 49.40 -11.79 -12.33
C THR A 7 48.16 -10.91 -12.12
N LEU A 8 47.19 -10.91 -13.06
CA LEU A 8 45.92 -10.21 -12.86
C LEU A 8 45.15 -10.77 -11.65
N SER A 9 45.14 -12.09 -11.47
CA SER A 9 44.46 -12.74 -10.34
C SER A 9 45.13 -12.43 -8.99
N LEU A 10 46.46 -12.31 -8.96
CA LEU A 10 47.21 -11.89 -7.77
C LEU A 10 46.96 -10.42 -7.41
N CYS A 11 46.95 -9.52 -8.42
CA CYS A 11 46.65 -8.11 -8.21
C CYS A 11 45.20 -7.88 -7.76
N LEU A 12 44.24 -8.64 -8.29
CA LEU A 12 42.83 -8.57 -7.87
C LEU A 12 42.65 -9.05 -6.42
N MET A 13 43.31 -10.14 -6.04
CA MET A 13 43.31 -10.66 -4.66
C MET A 13 43.98 -9.70 -3.67
N ALA A 14 45.08 -9.04 -4.07
CA ALA A 14 45.74 -8.03 -3.25
C ALA A 14 44.89 -6.75 -3.07
N ALA A 15 44.19 -6.31 -4.13
CA ALA A 15 43.28 -5.17 -4.07
C ALA A 15 42.04 -5.48 -3.20
N LEU A 16 41.44 -6.67 -3.34
CA LEU A 16 40.35 -7.16 -2.48
C LEU A 16 40.78 -7.29 -1.01
N ALA A 17 41.98 -7.81 -0.76
CA ALA A 17 42.55 -7.90 0.60
C ALA A 17 42.79 -6.53 1.23
N SER A 18 43.10 -5.50 0.43
CA SER A 18 43.22 -4.12 0.92
C SER A 18 41.87 -3.48 1.23
N ALA A 19 40.80 -3.88 0.53
CA ALA A 19 39.44 -3.37 0.72
C ALA A 19 38.69 -4.01 1.90
N GLN A 20 39.05 -5.23 2.33
CA GLN A 20 38.31 -6.02 3.33
C GLN A 20 39.18 -6.39 4.54
N LYS A 21 39.84 -5.39 5.12
CA LYS A 21 40.81 -5.57 6.21
C LYS A 21 40.13 -6.17 7.44
N GLY A 22 40.75 -7.20 8.05
CA GLY A 22 40.26 -7.82 9.30
C GLY A 22 39.33 -9.02 9.13
N LEU A 23 38.96 -9.38 7.90
CA LEU A 23 38.31 -10.66 7.61
C LEU A 23 39.33 -11.80 7.46
N PRO A 24 39.11 -12.98 8.06
CA PRO A 24 39.99 -14.13 7.91
C PRO A 24 39.97 -14.68 6.46
N PRO A 25 41.11 -15.11 5.88
CA PRO A 25 41.18 -15.68 4.54
C PRO A 25 40.25 -16.89 4.33
N GLU A 26 40.10 -17.73 5.35
CA GLU A 26 39.23 -18.92 5.33
C GLU A 26 37.74 -18.56 5.24
N LEU A 27 37.32 -17.41 5.80
CA LEU A 27 35.96 -16.91 5.67
C LEU A 27 35.75 -16.38 4.25
N LEU A 28 36.68 -15.58 3.74
CA LEU A 28 36.63 -15.01 2.40
C LEU A 28 36.60 -16.08 1.30
N ALA A 29 37.33 -17.19 1.50
CA ALA A 29 37.34 -18.31 0.56
C ALA A 29 35.97 -19.00 0.38
N GLU A 30 35.08 -18.87 1.36
CA GLU A 30 33.71 -19.40 1.33
C GLU A 30 32.67 -18.36 0.86
N VAL A 31 33.06 -17.09 0.61
CA VAL A 31 32.16 -16.07 0.05
C VAL A 31 32.17 -16.16 -1.47
N LEU A 32 30.99 -16.33 -2.10
CA LEU A 32 30.89 -16.51 -3.56
C LEU A 32 31.24 -15.27 -4.38
N ALA A 33 30.97 -14.07 -3.85
CA ALA A 33 31.20 -12.78 -4.50
C ALA A 33 31.86 -11.80 -3.51
N PRO A 34 33.15 -12.02 -3.16
CA PRO A 34 33.83 -11.21 -2.15
C PRO A 34 33.95 -9.74 -2.56
N ASP A 35 34.00 -9.45 -3.86
CA ASP A 35 33.98 -8.10 -4.44
C ASP A 35 32.74 -7.28 -4.09
N ARG A 36 31.64 -7.92 -3.68
CA ARG A 36 30.40 -7.27 -3.25
C ARG A 36 30.35 -6.96 -1.74
N LEU A 37 31.37 -7.36 -0.98
CA LEU A 37 31.43 -7.04 0.45
C LEU A 37 31.73 -5.54 0.65
N PRO A 38 31.13 -4.89 1.67
CA PRO A 38 31.48 -3.51 2.01
C PRO A 38 32.97 -3.33 2.23
N SER A 39 33.54 -2.26 1.67
CA SER A 39 34.95 -1.91 1.92
C SER A 39 35.09 -1.30 3.32
N GLY A 40 36.16 -1.67 4.03
CA GLY A 40 36.50 -1.12 5.34
C GLY A 40 37.22 -2.12 6.24
N THR A 41 37.39 -1.71 7.49
CA THR A 41 38.03 -2.49 8.55
C THR A 41 36.97 -3.23 9.36
N TYR A 42 36.99 -4.56 9.27
CA TYR A 42 36.11 -5.49 9.96
C TYR A 42 36.68 -5.87 11.32
N THR A 43 35.88 -5.70 12.38
CA THR A 43 36.19 -6.15 13.74
C THR A 43 35.15 -7.17 14.19
N ARG A 44 35.59 -8.36 14.62
CA ARG A 44 34.67 -9.43 15.03
C ARG A 44 33.99 -9.05 16.35
N VAL A 45 32.66 -9.09 16.35
CA VAL A 45 31.81 -8.76 17.51
C VAL A 45 31.41 -10.03 18.25
N ALA A 46 30.89 -11.01 17.51
CA ALA A 46 30.40 -12.25 18.09
C ALA A 46 30.46 -13.41 17.07
N ARG A 47 30.51 -14.63 17.59
CA ARG A 47 30.34 -15.87 16.80
C ARG A 47 29.54 -16.86 17.62
N TRP A 48 28.55 -17.50 17.02
CA TRP A 48 27.78 -18.54 17.68
C TRP A 48 27.44 -19.69 16.74
N ALA A 49 27.33 -20.88 17.31
CA ALA A 49 26.89 -22.07 16.59
C ALA A 49 25.39 -22.01 16.36
N ALA A 50 24.95 -22.38 15.15
CA ALA A 50 23.54 -22.44 14.79
C ALA A 50 22.76 -23.31 15.78
N ALA A 51 23.28 -24.47 16.17
CA ALA A 51 22.58 -25.43 17.02
C ALA A 51 22.59 -25.15 18.53
N GLY A 52 23.29 -24.10 19.00
CA GLY A 52 23.47 -23.85 20.43
C GLY A 52 23.43 -22.39 20.87
N GLY A 53 23.56 -21.44 19.95
CA GLY A 53 23.45 -20.00 20.21
C GLY A 53 22.29 -19.32 19.49
N ALA A 54 21.36 -20.09 18.94
CA ALA A 54 20.15 -19.58 18.31
C ALA A 54 18.92 -20.37 18.78
N SER A 55 17.74 -19.81 18.54
CA SER A 55 16.46 -20.47 18.74
C SER A 55 15.88 -20.95 17.42
N HIS A 56 14.93 -21.90 17.49
CA HIS A 56 14.45 -22.65 16.32
C HIS A 56 12.95 -22.91 16.37
N LEU A 57 12.25 -22.63 15.27
CA LEU A 57 10.85 -23.04 15.06
C LEU A 57 10.72 -24.24 14.11
N THR A 58 11.81 -24.62 13.44
CA THR A 58 11.86 -25.77 12.52
C THR A 58 13.30 -26.31 12.37
N GLY A 59 13.44 -27.52 11.83
CA GLY A 59 14.71 -28.23 11.72
C GLY A 59 15.12 -28.96 13.00
N LYS A 60 16.31 -29.54 13.01
CA LYS A 60 16.89 -30.25 14.15
C LYS A 60 18.41 -30.15 14.17
N ALA A 61 19.00 -30.25 15.37
CA ALA A 61 20.44 -30.33 15.52
C ALA A 61 20.96 -31.74 15.19
N VAL A 62 21.92 -31.84 14.28
CA VAL A 62 22.60 -33.09 13.87
C VAL A 62 24.10 -33.02 14.21
N ALA A 63 24.76 -34.18 14.29
CA ALA A 63 26.21 -34.22 14.51
C ALA A 63 26.95 -33.57 13.33
N GLY A 64 27.95 -32.74 13.65
CA GLY A 64 28.81 -32.12 12.65
C GLY A 64 29.82 -33.11 12.06
N ALA A 65 30.13 -32.94 10.77
CA ALA A 65 31.25 -33.61 10.14
C ALA A 65 32.59 -32.92 10.47
N VAL A 66 33.71 -33.52 10.07
CA VAL A 66 35.04 -32.90 10.19
C VAL A 66 35.04 -31.53 9.49
N GLY A 67 35.42 -30.47 10.21
CA GLY A 67 35.38 -29.09 9.71
C GLY A 67 34.04 -28.36 9.91
N GLU A 68 33.09 -28.96 10.63
CA GLU A 68 31.84 -28.35 11.11
C GLU A 68 31.89 -28.16 12.65
N SER A 69 31.01 -27.34 13.21
CA SER A 69 30.77 -27.33 14.66
C SER A 69 30.28 -28.70 15.13
N ALA A 70 30.55 -29.08 16.38
CA ALA A 70 30.16 -30.40 16.94
C ALA A 70 28.67 -30.75 16.71
N ARG A 71 27.81 -29.73 16.73
CA ARG A 71 26.42 -29.81 16.26
C ARG A 71 26.14 -28.70 15.27
N VAL A 72 25.45 -29.06 14.19
CA VAL A 72 24.95 -28.16 13.14
C VAL A 72 23.44 -28.24 13.06
N TRP A 73 22.78 -27.18 12.58
CA TRP A 73 21.32 -27.16 12.45
C TRP A 73 20.89 -27.52 11.03
N GLU A 74 19.97 -28.48 10.90
CA GLU A 74 19.54 -29.03 9.61
C GLU A 74 18.02 -29.00 9.45
N ALA A 75 17.55 -28.52 8.30
CA ALA A 75 16.17 -28.65 7.84
C ALA A 75 16.13 -29.50 6.57
N ARG A 76 15.27 -30.53 6.54
CA ARG A 76 15.08 -31.44 5.40
C ARG A 76 13.65 -31.39 4.89
N ILE A 77 13.53 -31.46 3.56
CA ILE A 77 12.24 -31.57 2.86
C ILE A 77 11.49 -32.80 3.38
N GLY A 78 10.18 -32.65 3.62
CA GLY A 78 9.29 -33.73 4.08
C GLY A 78 9.46 -34.11 5.56
N VAL A 79 10.40 -33.48 6.29
CA VAL A 79 10.62 -33.74 7.72
C VAL A 79 10.38 -32.47 8.54
N ALA A 80 11.03 -31.37 8.16
CA ALA A 80 10.90 -30.08 8.82
C ALA A 80 9.69 -29.30 8.26
N ARG A 81 9.09 -28.42 9.07
CA ARG A 81 8.03 -27.51 8.61
C ARG A 81 8.66 -26.36 7.83
N SER A 82 8.24 -26.16 6.59
CA SER A 82 8.62 -25.01 5.76
C SER A 82 7.94 -23.73 6.25
N GLY A 83 8.43 -22.57 5.79
CA GLY A 83 7.85 -21.26 6.12
C GLY A 83 8.07 -20.80 7.56
N ARG A 84 9.06 -21.37 8.27
CA ARG A 84 9.35 -21.07 9.68
C ARG A 84 10.83 -20.71 9.85
N HIS A 85 11.13 -19.90 10.86
CA HIS A 85 12.51 -19.58 11.24
C HIS A 85 13.24 -20.83 11.72
N MET A 86 14.19 -21.29 10.92
CA MET A 86 15.11 -22.36 11.35
C MET A 86 16.24 -21.80 12.21
N ILE A 87 16.48 -20.49 12.19
CA ILE A 87 17.39 -19.74 13.08
C ILE A 87 16.71 -18.41 13.44
N TYR A 88 16.76 -18.02 14.71
CA TYR A 88 16.51 -16.64 15.19
C TYR A 88 17.26 -16.39 16.52
N GLY A 89 17.40 -15.14 16.97
CA GLY A 89 18.28 -14.75 18.08
C GLY A 89 19.72 -14.39 17.65
N PRO A 90 20.71 -14.27 18.57
CA PRO A 90 20.65 -14.49 20.02
C PRO A 90 20.15 -13.29 20.84
N TYR A 91 19.66 -12.21 20.22
CA TYR A 91 19.31 -10.97 20.93
C TYR A 91 20.52 -10.27 21.55
N LEU A 92 21.62 -10.20 20.79
CA LEU A 92 22.89 -9.62 21.20
C LEU A 92 22.74 -8.11 21.43
N ALA A 93 23.18 -7.61 22.58
CA ALA A 93 23.29 -6.17 22.78
C ALA A 93 24.40 -5.62 21.86
N VAL A 94 24.02 -4.73 20.95
CA VAL A 94 24.93 -4.05 20.03
C VAL A 94 24.80 -2.55 20.18
N GLU A 95 25.87 -1.83 19.87
CA GLU A 95 25.87 -0.37 19.79
C GLU A 95 25.36 0.10 18.42
N ALA A 96 25.11 1.39 18.29
CA ALA A 96 24.82 1.97 16.98
C ALA A 96 26.02 1.81 16.04
N GLY A 97 25.77 1.35 14.80
CA GLY A 97 26.83 1.18 13.82
C GLY A 97 26.46 0.34 12.61
N THR A 98 27.47 0.09 11.79
CA THR A 98 27.41 -0.75 10.59
C THR A 98 27.93 -2.15 10.90
N TYR A 99 27.18 -3.17 10.55
CA TYR A 99 27.49 -4.57 10.83
C TYR A 99 27.36 -5.44 9.57
N VAL A 100 28.07 -6.57 9.57
CA VAL A 100 27.91 -7.64 8.58
C VAL A 100 27.80 -8.98 9.31
N ALA A 101 26.68 -9.67 9.11
CA ALA A 101 26.47 -11.04 9.57
C ALA A 101 26.87 -12.01 8.45
N PHE A 102 27.80 -12.92 8.74
CA PHE A 102 28.16 -14.02 7.87
C PHE A 102 27.52 -15.30 8.38
N VAL A 103 26.62 -15.88 7.59
CA VAL A 103 25.93 -17.12 7.92
C VAL A 103 26.50 -18.25 7.08
N ARG A 104 27.18 -19.18 7.74
CA ARG A 104 27.81 -20.34 7.09
C ARG A 104 26.78 -21.44 6.87
N MET A 105 26.43 -21.72 5.62
CA MET A 105 25.39 -22.69 5.27
C MET A 105 25.65 -23.42 3.95
N LYS A 106 24.98 -24.56 3.73
CA LYS A 106 25.02 -25.32 2.48
C LYS A 106 23.65 -25.89 2.12
N ALA A 107 23.36 -25.95 0.83
CA ALA A 107 22.21 -26.68 0.33
C ALA A 107 22.50 -28.20 0.36
N LEU A 108 21.47 -28.99 0.66
CA LEU A 108 21.52 -30.46 0.63
C LEU A 108 21.04 -31.00 -0.72
N ASP A 109 20.25 -30.21 -1.44
CA ASP A 109 19.62 -30.54 -2.71
C ASP A 109 19.94 -29.46 -3.77
N GLU A 110 19.73 -29.77 -5.06
CA GLU A 110 19.83 -28.76 -6.12
C GLU A 110 18.56 -27.89 -6.14
N ALA A 111 18.71 -26.58 -6.39
CA ALA A 111 17.60 -25.63 -6.28
C ALA A 111 17.56 -24.53 -7.36
N GLY A 112 18.52 -24.46 -8.28
CA GLY A 112 18.51 -23.45 -9.36
C GLY A 112 18.37 -22.01 -8.86
N ALA A 113 17.41 -21.25 -9.42
CA ALA A 113 17.08 -19.89 -8.97
C ALA A 113 15.98 -19.84 -7.91
N ASP A 114 15.52 -20.98 -7.40
CA ASP A 114 14.45 -21.02 -6.41
C ASP A 114 14.91 -20.43 -5.07
N SER A 115 14.02 -19.71 -4.38
CA SER A 115 14.30 -19.20 -3.05
C SER A 115 14.25 -20.31 -2.00
N ILE A 116 15.38 -20.56 -1.34
CA ILE A 116 15.55 -21.61 -0.33
C ILE A 116 15.28 -21.07 1.07
N ALA A 117 15.66 -19.82 1.34
CA ALA A 117 15.47 -19.19 2.65
C ALA A 117 15.42 -17.66 2.54
N ARG A 118 14.87 -16.99 3.56
CA ARG A 118 15.03 -15.55 3.77
C ARG A 118 15.95 -15.33 4.97
N LEU A 119 17.06 -14.62 4.76
CA LEU A 119 18.01 -14.22 5.78
C LEU A 119 17.76 -12.75 6.13
N ASP A 120 17.58 -12.41 7.39
CA ASP A 120 17.38 -11.03 7.81
C ASP A 120 18.04 -10.71 9.16
N ALA A 121 18.20 -9.43 9.43
CA ALA A 121 18.69 -8.89 10.69
C ALA A 121 17.64 -7.94 11.26
N ALA A 122 17.31 -8.07 12.54
CA ALA A 122 16.25 -7.28 13.17
C ALA A 122 16.61 -6.88 14.60
N THR A 123 16.03 -5.77 15.07
CA THR A 123 16.03 -5.35 16.48
C THR A 123 14.63 -5.45 17.09
N ASP A 124 14.52 -5.12 18.37
CA ASP A 124 13.24 -5.02 19.09
C ASP A 124 12.45 -6.33 19.08
N LEU A 125 13.16 -7.44 19.34
CA LEU A 125 12.62 -8.80 19.32
C LEU A 125 11.99 -9.16 17.96
N GLY A 126 12.53 -8.60 16.88
CA GLY A 126 12.10 -8.87 15.52
C GLY A 126 11.08 -7.88 14.97
N GLY A 127 10.73 -6.85 15.75
CA GLY A 127 9.78 -5.81 15.38
C GLY A 127 10.33 -4.80 14.36
N THR A 128 11.66 -4.61 14.31
CA THR A 128 12.31 -3.66 13.40
C THR A 128 13.35 -4.36 12.54
N GLU A 129 12.99 -4.71 11.30
CA GLU A 129 13.93 -5.27 10.31
C GLU A 129 14.92 -4.20 9.85
N ARG A 130 16.21 -4.53 9.86
CA ARG A 130 17.32 -3.65 9.45
C ARG A 130 17.80 -3.96 8.04
N ALA A 131 17.80 -5.23 7.66
CA ALA A 131 18.05 -5.68 6.29
C ALA A 131 17.53 -7.11 6.10
N ALA A 132 17.22 -7.47 4.85
CA ALA A 132 16.88 -8.83 4.47
C ALA A 132 17.48 -9.19 3.10
N LEU A 133 17.71 -10.48 2.90
CA LEU A 133 18.22 -11.10 1.70
C LEU A 133 17.47 -12.41 1.42
N GLU A 134 16.97 -12.57 0.21
CA GLU A 134 16.47 -13.86 -0.27
C GLU A 134 17.65 -14.76 -0.70
N VAL A 135 17.80 -15.89 -0.02
CA VAL A 135 18.83 -16.90 -0.29
C VAL A 135 18.28 -17.89 -1.30
N THR A 136 18.69 -17.76 -2.56
CA THR A 136 18.31 -18.68 -3.64
C THR A 136 19.34 -19.78 -3.83
N GLY A 137 19.03 -20.78 -4.66
CA GLY A 137 20.00 -21.79 -5.08
C GLY A 137 21.25 -21.22 -5.77
N ARG A 138 21.23 -19.98 -6.26
CA ARG A 138 22.40 -19.29 -6.82
C ARG A 138 23.38 -18.82 -5.75
N HIS A 139 22.88 -18.60 -4.54
CA HIS A 139 23.69 -18.20 -3.39
C HIS A 139 24.33 -19.40 -2.69
N LEU A 140 23.91 -20.63 -3.00
CA LEU A 140 24.33 -21.84 -2.31
C LEU A 140 24.96 -22.85 -3.25
N ARG A 141 25.76 -23.76 -2.69
CA ARG A 141 26.28 -24.93 -3.40
C ARG A 141 25.80 -26.20 -2.72
N LYS A 142 25.38 -27.18 -3.51
CA LYS A 142 24.98 -28.49 -2.98
C LYS A 142 26.19 -29.17 -2.35
N GLY A 143 26.07 -29.53 -1.08
CA GLY A 143 27.11 -30.26 -0.32
C GLY A 143 28.32 -29.44 0.11
N GLN A 144 28.47 -28.19 -0.34
CA GLN A 144 29.60 -27.32 -0.02
C GLN A 144 29.15 -26.10 0.79
N TYR A 145 29.84 -25.81 1.90
CA TYR A 145 29.58 -24.60 2.68
C TYR A 145 29.99 -23.33 1.95
N VAL A 146 29.17 -22.31 2.13
CA VAL A 146 29.42 -20.95 1.72
C VAL A 146 29.07 -20.00 2.88
N GLN A 147 29.67 -18.82 2.87
CA GLN A 147 29.38 -17.73 3.80
C GLN A 147 28.43 -16.75 3.09
N ILE A 148 27.21 -16.63 3.60
CA ILE A 148 26.23 -15.65 3.10
C ILE A 148 26.37 -14.36 3.93
N PRO A 149 26.86 -13.26 3.35
CA PRO A 149 26.93 -11.98 4.04
C PRO A 149 25.58 -11.25 4.02
N LEU A 150 25.23 -10.63 5.14
CA LEU A 150 24.14 -9.66 5.26
C LEU A 150 24.68 -8.40 5.96
N ALA A 151 24.82 -7.30 5.20
CA ALA A 151 25.25 -6.01 5.72
C ALA A 151 24.03 -5.17 6.16
N PHE A 152 24.13 -4.46 7.29
CA PHE A 152 23.04 -3.62 7.81
C PHE A 152 23.56 -2.54 8.75
N ARG A 153 22.77 -1.46 8.89
CA ARG A 153 22.94 -0.45 9.95
C ARG A 153 21.90 -0.68 11.04
N THR A 154 22.31 -0.48 12.27
CA THR A 154 21.40 -0.55 13.42
C THR A 154 21.75 0.53 14.43
N GLU A 155 20.75 0.98 15.17
CA GLU A 155 20.93 1.71 16.42
C GLU A 155 21.31 0.75 17.55
N ALA A 156 21.62 1.30 18.72
CA ALA A 156 21.89 0.49 19.90
C ALA A 156 20.63 -0.31 20.29
N GLY A 157 20.78 -1.61 20.51
CA GLY A 157 19.63 -2.47 20.79
C GLY A 157 19.98 -3.95 20.84
N LYS A 158 18.95 -4.80 20.99
CA LYS A 158 19.10 -6.26 20.97
C LYS A 158 18.92 -6.78 19.55
N LEU A 159 20.03 -7.11 18.91
CA LEU A 159 20.09 -7.63 17.55
C LEU A 159 19.82 -9.13 17.51
N GLU A 160 18.98 -9.55 16.57
CA GLU A 160 18.89 -10.94 16.13
C GLU A 160 19.16 -11.10 14.64
N VAL A 161 19.71 -12.26 14.26
CA VAL A 161 19.88 -12.69 12.87
C VAL A 161 18.97 -13.90 12.65
N ARG A 162 18.08 -13.80 11.67
CA ARG A 162 17.01 -14.77 11.43
C ARG A 162 17.18 -15.43 10.07
N LEU A 163 16.81 -16.71 10.00
CA LEU A 163 16.80 -17.47 8.76
C LEU A 163 15.48 -18.24 8.65
N LEU A 164 14.57 -17.76 7.80
CA LEU A 164 13.30 -18.42 7.48
C LEU A 164 13.52 -19.42 6.36
N TRP A 165 13.29 -20.71 6.61
CA TRP A 165 13.49 -21.76 5.62
C TRP A 165 12.23 -21.99 4.78
N ARG A 166 12.35 -21.96 3.45
CA ARG A 166 11.21 -22.07 2.52
C ARG A 166 10.85 -23.51 2.15
N GLY A 167 11.71 -24.49 2.41
CA GLY A 167 11.37 -25.90 2.16
C GLY A 167 11.57 -26.39 0.73
N ILE A 168 12.18 -25.60 -0.16
CA ILE A 168 12.43 -26.00 -1.56
C ILE A 168 13.65 -26.93 -1.68
N ALA A 169 14.69 -26.67 -0.89
CA ALA A 169 15.88 -27.49 -0.76
C ALA A 169 16.18 -27.73 0.71
N GLY A 170 16.73 -28.89 1.07
CA GLY A 170 17.29 -29.11 2.39
C GLY A 170 18.41 -28.10 2.65
N LEU A 171 18.47 -27.56 3.86
CA LEU A 171 19.43 -26.53 4.25
C LEU A 171 20.11 -26.92 5.55
N ARG A 172 21.44 -26.76 5.59
CA ARG A 172 22.23 -26.96 6.80
C ARG A 172 23.02 -25.70 7.12
N VAL A 173 22.94 -25.28 8.38
CA VAL A 173 23.57 -24.06 8.91
C VAL A 173 24.52 -24.45 10.02
N ASP A 174 25.75 -23.95 9.96
CA ASP A 174 26.81 -24.28 10.90
C ASP A 174 26.99 -23.17 11.95
N THR A 175 27.41 -21.98 11.50
CA THR A 175 27.71 -20.85 12.39
C THR A 175 27.24 -19.52 11.83
N ILE A 176 26.96 -18.58 12.73
CA ILE A 176 26.79 -17.17 12.39
C ILE A 176 27.92 -16.37 13.04
N THR A 177 28.56 -15.50 12.27
CA THR A 177 29.63 -14.61 12.75
C THR A 177 29.27 -13.17 12.43
N LEU A 178 29.28 -12.31 13.44
CA LEU A 178 28.96 -10.89 13.33
C LEU A 178 30.24 -10.06 13.39
N TYR A 179 30.40 -9.16 12.42
CA TYR A 179 31.48 -8.16 12.38
C TYR A 179 30.89 -6.75 12.39
N ARG A 180 31.61 -5.79 12.97
CA ARG A 180 31.35 -4.35 12.89
C ARG A 180 32.35 -3.72 11.90
N LEU A 181 31.90 -2.77 11.08
CA LEU A 181 32.78 -1.94 10.26
C LEU A 181 33.11 -0.64 10.99
N ALA A 182 34.39 -0.30 11.07
CA ALA A 182 34.88 0.90 11.76
C ALA A 182 34.81 2.19 10.92
N ASP A 183 35.00 2.07 9.59
CA ASP A 183 35.28 3.18 8.66
C ASP A 183 34.57 3.03 7.29
N GLY A 184 33.73 2.01 7.14
CA GLY A 184 33.08 1.68 5.86
C GLY A 184 31.69 2.28 5.67
N ALA A 185 31.39 2.74 4.46
CA ALA A 185 30.02 2.97 4.00
C ALA A 185 29.41 1.64 3.57
N ILE A 186 28.15 1.36 3.95
CA ILE A 186 27.39 0.31 3.28
C ILE A 186 27.15 0.81 1.87
N VAL A 187 27.82 0.21 0.88
CA VAL A 187 27.36 0.29 -0.49
C VAL A 187 26.17 -0.67 -0.55
N GLU A 188 24.98 -0.18 -0.17
CA GLU A 188 23.77 -0.97 -0.39
C GLU A 188 23.67 -1.18 -1.90
N ASN A 189 23.72 -2.44 -2.33
CA ASN A 189 22.73 -2.95 -3.26
C ASN A 189 22.91 -4.45 -3.49
N PRO A 190 21.90 -5.31 -3.21
CA PRO A 190 21.57 -6.27 -4.25
C PRO A 190 21.46 -5.47 -5.55
N LEU A 191 22.05 -5.89 -6.67
CA LEU A 191 21.86 -5.20 -7.96
C LEU A 191 20.37 -4.80 -8.05
N ARG A 192 20.08 -3.52 -8.24
CA ARG A 192 18.71 -3.00 -8.35
C ARG A 192 18.49 -2.59 -9.79
N ALA A 193 17.41 -3.08 -10.38
CA ALA A 193 16.92 -2.57 -11.65
C ALA A 193 16.22 -1.23 -11.43
N SER A 194 16.18 -0.40 -12.48
CA SER A 194 15.26 0.73 -12.48
C SER A 194 13.82 0.21 -12.41
N PRO A 195 12.93 0.85 -11.63
CA PRO A 195 11.51 0.53 -11.65
C PRO A 195 10.95 0.56 -13.09
N ALA A 196 9.97 -0.30 -13.36
CA ALA A 196 9.26 -0.29 -14.63
C ALA A 196 8.64 1.08 -14.91
N LYS A 197 8.75 1.54 -16.16
CA LYS A 197 8.09 2.74 -16.67
C LYS A 197 7.09 2.32 -17.75
N PRO A 198 5.78 2.20 -17.42
CA PRO A 198 4.75 1.92 -18.41
C PRO A 198 4.87 2.88 -19.60
N SER A 199 4.77 2.34 -20.81
CA SER A 199 5.09 3.07 -22.05
C SER A 199 4.07 4.15 -22.39
N GLY A 200 2.87 4.05 -21.83
CA GLY A 200 1.79 4.94 -22.21
C GLY A 200 0.88 4.35 -23.30
N ARG A 201 1.17 3.14 -23.79
CA ARG A 201 0.53 2.53 -24.95
C ARG A 201 0.00 1.13 -24.61
N PRO A 202 -1.05 0.65 -25.29
CA PRO A 202 -1.85 1.37 -26.29
C PRO A 202 -2.66 2.51 -25.64
N SER A 203 -2.95 3.53 -26.44
CA SER A 203 -3.84 4.64 -26.07
C SER A 203 -4.96 4.77 -27.10
N ASN A 204 -5.98 5.60 -26.81
CA ASN A 204 -7.17 5.77 -27.64
C ASN A 204 -8.00 4.50 -27.83
N LEU A 205 -8.05 3.66 -26.80
CA LEU A 205 -8.83 2.43 -26.81
C LEU A 205 -10.33 2.72 -27.02
N PRO A 206 -11.01 1.99 -27.92
CA PRO A 206 -12.47 2.01 -28.00
C PRO A 206 -13.07 1.19 -26.85
N LEU A 207 -14.39 1.28 -26.67
CA LEU A 207 -15.11 0.33 -25.83
C LEU A 207 -15.10 -1.05 -26.49
N SER A 208 -14.80 -2.09 -25.70
CA SER A 208 -14.99 -3.46 -26.15
C SER A 208 -16.48 -3.80 -26.22
N THR A 209 -16.85 -4.56 -27.25
CA THR A 209 -18.20 -5.12 -27.45
C THR A 209 -18.31 -6.57 -26.97
N GLU A 210 -17.22 -7.16 -26.50
CA GLU A 210 -17.19 -8.53 -26.01
C GLU A 210 -18.06 -8.69 -24.77
N LYS A 211 -18.98 -9.66 -24.80
CA LYS A 211 -19.88 -9.95 -23.69
C LYS A 211 -19.24 -10.96 -22.74
N ARG A 212 -19.30 -10.66 -21.45
CA ARG A 212 -18.84 -11.57 -20.40
C ARG A 212 -19.56 -12.92 -20.49
N PRO A 213 -18.85 -14.06 -20.43
CA PRO A 213 -19.45 -15.39 -20.60
C PRO A 213 -20.11 -15.94 -19.31
N TYR A 214 -20.15 -15.16 -18.23
CA TYR A 214 -20.76 -15.52 -16.95
C TYR A 214 -21.46 -14.30 -16.33
N PRO A 215 -22.48 -14.50 -15.47
CA PRO A 215 -23.40 -13.43 -15.05
C PRO A 215 -22.83 -12.47 -13.99
N ASP A 216 -21.82 -12.92 -13.23
CA ASP A 216 -21.17 -12.15 -12.17
C ASP A 216 -19.88 -11.47 -12.68
N ILE A 217 -19.28 -10.56 -11.91
CA ILE A 217 -17.99 -9.89 -12.25
C ILE A 217 -16.80 -10.85 -12.24
N LEU A 218 -16.93 -11.94 -11.50
CA LEU A 218 -15.95 -13.00 -11.35
C LEU A 218 -16.68 -14.34 -11.60
N PRO A 219 -16.05 -15.30 -12.28
CA PRO A 219 -16.66 -16.60 -12.49
C PRO A 219 -16.80 -17.32 -11.14
N ARG A 220 -17.84 -18.15 -11.00
CA ARG A 220 -18.07 -18.90 -9.75
C ARG A 220 -18.05 -20.38 -10.03
N SER A 221 -17.58 -21.15 -9.04
CA SER A 221 -17.76 -22.59 -9.05
C SER A 221 -19.23 -23.00 -8.94
N ALA A 222 -19.54 -24.22 -9.36
CA ALA A 222 -20.75 -24.89 -8.91
C ALA A 222 -20.73 -25.08 -7.38
N PRO A 223 -21.89 -25.28 -6.73
CA PRO A 223 -21.93 -25.59 -5.30
C PRO A 223 -21.04 -26.80 -4.94
N PRO A 224 -20.28 -26.73 -3.84
CA PRO A 224 -19.39 -27.82 -3.43
C PRO A 224 -20.17 -29.10 -3.13
N ALA A 225 -19.50 -30.23 -3.31
CA ALA A 225 -20.03 -31.51 -2.88
C ALA A 225 -20.22 -31.53 -1.36
N ARG A 226 -21.22 -32.30 -0.91
CA ARG A 226 -21.51 -32.49 0.53
C ARG A 226 -20.35 -33.16 1.28
N THR A 227 -19.53 -33.94 0.57
CA THR A 227 -18.30 -34.51 1.11
C THR A 227 -17.09 -33.94 0.37
N LEU A 228 -16.16 -33.35 1.10
CA LEU A 228 -14.89 -32.85 0.54
C LEU A 228 -13.71 -33.76 0.91
N PHE A 229 -12.84 -34.03 -0.05
CA PHE A 229 -11.50 -34.52 0.21
C PHE A 229 -10.66 -33.37 0.77
N VAL A 230 -9.93 -33.62 1.86
CA VAL A 230 -9.11 -32.61 2.54
C VAL A 230 -7.65 -33.01 2.44
N CYS A 231 -6.85 -32.21 1.72
CA CYS A 231 -5.41 -32.40 1.57
C CYS A 231 -4.65 -31.39 2.41
N ASP A 232 -3.83 -31.87 3.34
CA ASP A 232 -2.97 -31.00 4.16
C ASP A 232 -1.67 -30.70 3.41
N LEU A 233 -1.43 -29.42 3.12
CA LEU A 233 -0.27 -28.91 2.41
C LEU A 233 0.73 -28.21 3.33
N THR A 234 0.43 -28.08 4.62
CA THR A 234 1.23 -27.29 5.59
C THR A 234 2.65 -27.85 5.82
N ARG A 235 2.90 -29.10 5.39
CA ARG A 235 4.20 -29.78 5.50
C ARG A 235 4.82 -30.13 4.15
N GLU A 236 4.15 -29.82 3.06
CA GLU A 236 4.62 -30.12 1.72
C GLU A 236 5.62 -29.06 1.23
N ALA A 237 6.50 -29.45 0.32
CA ALA A 237 7.42 -28.52 -0.32
C ALA A 237 6.67 -27.52 -1.21
N PRO A 238 7.14 -26.27 -1.39
CA PRO A 238 6.42 -25.26 -2.18
C PRO A 238 6.07 -25.66 -3.62
N ASP A 239 6.90 -26.46 -4.28
CA ASP A 239 6.60 -26.98 -5.62
C ASP A 239 5.48 -28.03 -5.62
N VAL A 240 5.40 -28.86 -4.56
CA VAL A 240 4.25 -29.75 -4.33
C VAL A 240 3.00 -28.93 -3.98
N GLN A 241 3.12 -27.90 -3.15
CA GLN A 241 2.01 -27.00 -2.82
C GLN A 241 1.44 -26.36 -4.10
N LEU A 242 2.31 -25.80 -4.96
CA LEU A 242 1.94 -25.25 -6.26
C LEU A 242 1.23 -26.29 -7.15
N ALA A 243 1.80 -27.49 -7.25
CA ALA A 243 1.22 -28.58 -8.04
C ALA A 243 -0.17 -28.98 -7.54
N VAL A 244 -0.36 -29.14 -6.22
CA VAL A 244 -1.63 -29.56 -5.64
C VAL A 244 -2.68 -28.45 -5.69
N LEU A 245 -2.31 -27.19 -5.49
CA LEU A 245 -3.23 -26.06 -5.65
C LEU A 245 -3.69 -25.92 -7.12
N ALA A 246 -2.79 -26.06 -8.09
CA ALA A 246 -3.18 -26.13 -9.51
C ALA A 246 -4.08 -27.35 -9.80
N LEU A 247 -3.74 -28.52 -9.25
CA LEU A 247 -4.55 -29.74 -9.38
C LEU A 247 -5.95 -29.56 -8.79
N GLN A 248 -6.07 -28.86 -7.67
CA GLN A 248 -7.36 -28.52 -7.08
C GLN A 248 -8.24 -27.76 -8.06
N GLY A 249 -7.69 -26.80 -8.80
CA GLY A 249 -8.40 -26.09 -9.87
C GLY A 249 -8.91 -27.01 -10.98
N LEU A 250 -8.09 -27.97 -11.42
CA LEU A 250 -8.49 -28.97 -12.43
C LEU A 250 -9.60 -29.90 -11.93
N ILE A 251 -9.49 -30.39 -10.69
CA ILE A 251 -10.46 -31.28 -10.05
C ILE A 251 -11.79 -30.55 -9.85
N ASN A 252 -11.75 -29.35 -9.28
CA ASN A 252 -12.93 -28.59 -8.87
C ASN A 252 -13.67 -27.93 -10.05
N ARG A 253 -13.13 -27.95 -11.28
CA ARG A 253 -13.74 -27.34 -12.47
C ARG A 253 -15.16 -27.78 -12.78
N ARG A 254 -15.55 -29.02 -12.43
CA ARG A 254 -16.95 -29.48 -12.61
C ARG A 254 -17.80 -29.24 -11.36
N GLN A 255 -17.35 -29.80 -10.24
CA GLN A 255 -17.94 -29.62 -8.94
C GLN A 255 -16.80 -29.60 -7.93
N PRO A 256 -16.76 -28.63 -6.98
CA PRO A 256 -15.73 -28.62 -5.97
C PRO A 256 -15.83 -29.85 -5.05
N VAL A 257 -14.75 -30.62 -4.99
CA VAL A 257 -14.64 -31.85 -4.19
C VAL A 257 -13.33 -31.92 -3.41
N LEU A 258 -12.32 -31.11 -3.75
CA LEU A 258 -11.04 -31.04 -3.07
C LEU A 258 -10.89 -29.70 -2.35
N TYR A 259 -10.50 -29.76 -1.07
CA TYR A 259 -10.18 -28.64 -0.20
C TYR A 259 -8.76 -28.83 0.34
N CYS A 260 -7.95 -27.76 0.33
CA CYS A 260 -6.57 -27.80 0.76
C CYS A 260 -6.39 -27.04 2.08
N LEU A 261 -5.63 -27.59 3.01
CA LEU A 261 -5.18 -26.87 4.20
C LEU A 261 -3.78 -26.33 3.90
N TYR A 262 -3.67 -25.05 3.61
CA TYR A 262 -2.42 -24.36 3.30
C TYR A 262 -2.18 -23.23 4.29
N ASN A 263 -3.20 -22.39 4.52
CA ASN A 263 -3.20 -21.32 5.49
C ASN A 263 -3.73 -21.81 6.85
N ASP A 264 -3.23 -21.22 7.95
CA ASP A 264 -3.62 -21.60 9.31
C ASP A 264 -5.14 -21.43 9.57
N THR A 265 -5.83 -20.56 8.81
CA THR A 265 -7.28 -20.32 8.93
C THR A 265 -8.14 -21.24 8.05
N ASP A 266 -7.57 -22.02 7.13
CA ASP A 266 -8.34 -22.87 6.20
C ASP A 266 -9.24 -23.86 6.94
N ALA A 267 -8.75 -24.43 8.04
CA ALA A 267 -9.53 -25.36 8.87
C ALA A 267 -10.71 -24.65 9.56
N THR A 268 -10.54 -23.40 9.97
CA THR A 268 -11.61 -22.58 10.57
C THR A 268 -12.74 -22.36 9.57
N TRP A 269 -12.41 -22.03 8.32
CA TRP A 269 -13.41 -21.81 7.28
C TRP A 269 -14.12 -23.09 6.87
N LEU A 270 -13.39 -24.21 6.75
CA LEU A 270 -14.00 -25.52 6.52
C LEU A 270 -14.98 -25.90 7.64
N ASN A 271 -14.61 -25.66 8.90
CA ASN A 271 -15.50 -25.88 10.04
C ASN A 271 -16.73 -24.98 10.01
N TRP A 272 -16.59 -23.74 9.55
CA TRP A 272 -17.73 -22.85 9.31
C TRP A 272 -18.66 -23.42 8.24
N MET A 273 -18.14 -23.85 7.10
CA MET A 273 -18.95 -24.50 6.05
C MET A 273 -19.72 -25.71 6.57
N ARG A 274 -19.11 -26.48 7.48
CA ARG A 274 -19.77 -27.62 8.13
C ARG A 274 -20.90 -27.21 9.05
N ARG A 275 -20.68 -26.18 9.88
CA ARG A 275 -21.72 -25.60 10.74
C ARG A 275 -22.91 -25.06 9.95
N GLN A 276 -22.67 -24.47 8.78
CA GLN A 276 -23.71 -23.96 7.89
C GLN A 276 -24.38 -25.05 7.03
N GLY A 277 -23.89 -26.30 7.09
CA GLY A 277 -24.46 -27.43 6.34
C GLY A 277 -24.14 -27.42 4.83
N TRP A 278 -23.30 -26.51 4.35
CA TRP A 278 -22.84 -26.52 2.94
C TRP A 278 -21.97 -27.74 2.65
N VAL A 279 -21.22 -28.20 3.65
CA VAL A 279 -20.42 -29.43 3.64
C VAL A 279 -20.83 -30.28 4.84
N THR A 280 -21.22 -31.53 4.66
CA THR A 280 -21.68 -32.39 5.77
C THR A 280 -20.57 -33.27 6.31
N SER A 281 -19.61 -33.67 5.48
CA SER A 281 -18.50 -34.54 5.89
C SER A 281 -17.20 -34.25 5.14
N THR A 282 -16.08 -34.74 5.69
CA THR A 282 -14.75 -34.61 5.07
C THR A 282 -14.06 -35.97 5.01
N LYS A 283 -13.19 -36.17 4.01
CA LYS A 283 -12.34 -37.35 3.86
C LYS A 283 -10.88 -36.92 3.79
N PRO A 284 -10.02 -37.31 4.74
CA PRO A 284 -8.61 -36.92 4.69
C PRO A 284 -7.89 -37.60 3.53
N VAL A 285 -7.04 -36.85 2.83
CA VAL A 285 -6.10 -37.34 1.83
C VAL A 285 -4.79 -37.63 2.55
N LYS A 286 -4.36 -38.90 2.59
CA LYS A 286 -3.15 -39.30 3.32
C LYS A 286 -1.87 -38.85 2.63
N ARG A 287 -1.81 -39.00 1.30
CA ARG A 287 -0.72 -38.50 0.46
C ARG A 287 -1.32 -37.79 -0.73
N TRP A 288 -0.76 -36.63 -1.09
CA TRP A 288 -1.28 -35.85 -2.21
C TRP A 288 -1.26 -36.66 -3.53
N THR A 289 -0.32 -37.58 -3.71
CA THR A 289 -0.23 -38.45 -4.91
C THR A 289 -1.40 -39.41 -5.06
N ASP A 290 -2.14 -39.72 -3.98
CA ASP A 290 -3.35 -40.54 -4.06
C ASP A 290 -4.45 -39.82 -4.89
N LEU A 291 -4.39 -38.48 -5.00
CA LEU A 291 -5.27 -37.69 -5.86
C LEU A 291 -5.03 -37.95 -7.35
N LEU A 292 -3.79 -38.29 -7.75
CA LEU A 292 -3.44 -38.50 -9.17
C LEU A 292 -4.20 -39.66 -9.79
N SER A 293 -4.30 -40.77 -9.06
CA SER A 293 -5.05 -41.95 -9.49
C SER A 293 -6.56 -41.72 -9.33
N GLY A 294 -7.00 -41.15 -8.21
CA GLY A 294 -8.42 -40.90 -7.93
C GLY A 294 -9.09 -39.93 -8.91
N PHE A 295 -8.31 -39.02 -9.50
CA PHE A 295 -8.80 -37.99 -10.43
C PHE A 295 -8.10 -38.03 -11.79
N ARG A 296 -7.58 -39.18 -12.22
CA ARG A 296 -6.82 -39.32 -13.47
C ARG A 296 -7.54 -38.79 -14.71
N SER A 297 -8.86 -38.91 -14.77
CA SER A 297 -9.68 -38.37 -15.88
C SER A 297 -9.66 -36.83 -15.98
N ARG A 298 -9.15 -36.14 -14.96
CA ARG A 298 -9.01 -34.68 -14.90
C ARG A 298 -7.60 -34.20 -15.25
N ILE A 299 -6.64 -35.10 -15.45
CA ILE A 299 -5.22 -34.80 -15.67
C ILE A 299 -4.75 -35.54 -16.91
N LYS A 300 -4.28 -34.84 -17.94
CA LYS A 300 -3.88 -35.41 -19.24
C LYS A 300 -2.37 -35.62 -19.40
N GLY A 301 -1.58 -35.14 -18.43
CA GLY A 301 -0.13 -35.25 -18.43
C GLY A 301 0.50 -34.19 -17.53
N LEU A 302 1.79 -33.95 -17.73
CA LEU A 302 2.59 -33.03 -16.93
C LEU A 302 3.10 -31.85 -17.79
N VAL A 303 3.20 -30.67 -17.17
CA VAL A 303 3.98 -29.54 -17.67
C VAL A 303 5.12 -29.24 -16.69
N VAL A 304 6.35 -29.24 -17.20
CA VAL A 304 7.56 -29.08 -16.38
C VAL A 304 8.02 -27.63 -16.42
N THR A 305 8.23 -27.02 -15.25
CA THR A 305 8.72 -25.65 -15.13
C THR A 305 10.25 -25.56 -15.25
N ASP A 306 10.75 -24.36 -15.56
CA ASP A 306 12.18 -24.06 -15.54
C ASP A 306 12.58 -23.35 -14.24
N PRO A 307 13.43 -23.96 -13.39
CA PRO A 307 13.90 -23.33 -12.16
C PRO A 307 14.86 -22.16 -12.40
N ASN A 308 15.33 -21.92 -13.64
CA ASN A 308 16.16 -20.77 -13.97
C ASN A 308 15.36 -19.54 -14.42
N VAL A 309 14.09 -19.73 -14.79
CA VAL A 309 13.16 -18.67 -15.17
C VAL A 309 11.87 -18.84 -14.37
N ARG A 310 11.75 -18.15 -13.23
CA ARG A 310 10.64 -18.26 -12.27
C ARG A 310 9.29 -17.97 -12.94
N ALA A 311 9.24 -17.07 -13.92
CA ALA A 311 8.03 -16.78 -14.69
C ALA A 311 7.38 -18.04 -15.29
N THR A 312 8.16 -19.11 -15.56
CA THR A 312 7.62 -20.38 -16.07
C THR A 312 6.65 -21.08 -15.11
N ARG A 313 6.61 -20.72 -13.81
CA ARG A 313 5.56 -21.19 -12.90
C ARG A 313 4.18 -20.61 -13.25
N ASN A 314 4.14 -19.32 -13.61
CA ASN A 314 2.93 -18.68 -14.13
C ASN A 314 2.57 -19.29 -15.50
N ILE A 315 3.54 -19.47 -16.40
CA ILE A 315 3.31 -20.09 -17.71
C ILE A 315 2.80 -21.53 -17.57
N GLY A 316 3.42 -22.34 -16.71
CA GLY A 316 3.03 -23.72 -16.43
C GLY A 316 1.62 -23.81 -15.85
N THR A 317 1.24 -22.85 -15.00
CA THR A 317 -0.14 -22.76 -14.48
C THR A 317 -1.13 -22.53 -15.63
N MET A 318 -0.83 -21.60 -16.54
CA MET A 318 -1.69 -21.31 -17.69
C MET A 318 -1.76 -22.47 -18.68
N VAL A 319 -0.62 -23.11 -18.99
CA VAL A 319 -0.57 -24.33 -19.82
C VAL A 319 -1.40 -25.44 -19.19
N GLY A 320 -1.21 -25.68 -17.89
CA GLY A 320 -1.99 -26.65 -17.13
C GLY A 320 -3.49 -26.37 -17.16
N ALA A 321 -3.88 -25.11 -17.05
CA ALA A 321 -5.28 -24.69 -17.13
C ALA A 321 -5.92 -24.95 -18.50
N VAL A 322 -5.21 -24.71 -19.61
CA VAL A 322 -5.78 -24.89 -20.95
C VAL A 322 -5.77 -26.33 -21.43
N ASP A 323 -4.73 -27.10 -21.10
CA ASP A 323 -4.48 -28.45 -21.63
C ASP A 323 -4.76 -29.56 -20.61
N ASP A 324 -5.27 -29.21 -19.42
CA ASP A 324 -5.54 -30.11 -18.30
C ASP A 324 -4.28 -30.86 -17.83
N LEU A 325 -3.15 -30.16 -17.73
CA LEU A 325 -1.85 -30.72 -17.33
C LEU A 325 -1.52 -30.33 -15.87
N LEU A 326 -0.89 -31.26 -15.15
CA LEU A 326 -0.35 -30.98 -13.82
C LEU A 326 1.00 -30.26 -13.96
N ILE A 327 1.11 -29.07 -13.36
CA ILE A 327 2.38 -28.36 -13.21
C ILE A 327 3.28 -29.09 -12.22
N VAL A 328 4.54 -29.32 -12.62
CA VAL A 328 5.54 -29.99 -11.79
C VAL A 328 6.91 -29.33 -11.93
N SER A 329 7.70 -29.35 -10.85
CA SER A 329 9.11 -28.98 -10.91
C SER A 329 9.97 -30.12 -11.48
N PRO A 330 11.21 -29.86 -11.93
CA PRO A 330 12.13 -30.93 -12.34
C PRO A 330 12.43 -31.92 -11.21
N ARG A 331 12.52 -31.42 -9.96
CA ARG A 331 12.71 -32.24 -8.76
C ARG A 331 11.59 -33.26 -8.60
N MET A 332 10.35 -32.85 -8.84
CA MET A 332 9.18 -33.74 -8.73
C MET A 332 9.20 -34.88 -9.74
N LEU A 333 9.73 -34.68 -10.95
CA LEU A 333 9.86 -35.75 -11.95
C LEU A 333 10.69 -36.93 -11.42
N THR A 334 11.73 -36.65 -10.64
CA THR A 334 12.55 -37.66 -10.00
C THR A 334 11.91 -38.19 -8.72
N ALA A 335 11.45 -37.29 -7.85
CA ALA A 335 10.94 -37.64 -6.52
C ALA A 335 9.63 -38.45 -6.55
N TYR A 336 8.82 -38.28 -7.60
CA TYR A 336 7.51 -38.92 -7.75
C TYR A 336 7.39 -39.74 -9.05
N ALA A 337 8.51 -40.20 -9.61
CA ALA A 337 8.56 -40.92 -10.88
C ALA A 337 7.66 -42.17 -10.88
N ALA A 338 7.63 -42.90 -9.76
CA ALA A 338 6.83 -44.12 -9.63
C ALA A 338 5.33 -43.81 -9.61
N GLU A 339 4.93 -42.75 -8.91
CA GLU A 339 3.55 -42.28 -8.80
C GLU A 339 3.04 -41.73 -10.14
N PHE A 340 3.86 -40.95 -10.85
CA PHE A 340 3.52 -40.48 -12.19
C PHE A 340 3.40 -41.63 -13.19
N ARG A 341 4.30 -42.62 -13.14
CA ARG A 341 4.18 -43.83 -13.98
C ARG A 341 2.91 -44.62 -13.65
N LYS A 342 2.61 -44.83 -12.36
CA LYS A 342 1.41 -45.54 -11.90
C LYS A 342 0.13 -44.83 -12.35
N ALA A 343 0.14 -43.50 -12.35
CA ALA A 343 -0.98 -42.69 -12.83
C ALA A 343 -0.99 -42.50 -14.35
N ASP A 344 -0.09 -43.12 -15.13
CA ASP A 344 0.04 -42.89 -16.57
C ASP A 344 0.14 -41.39 -16.93
N LEU A 345 1.02 -40.68 -16.24
CA LEU A 345 1.29 -39.26 -16.47
C LEU A 345 2.69 -39.07 -17.04
N THR A 346 2.74 -38.60 -18.28
CA THR A 346 3.99 -38.26 -18.99
C THR A 346 4.12 -36.76 -19.17
N VAL A 347 5.35 -36.28 -19.34
CA VAL A 347 5.62 -34.89 -19.73
C VAL A 347 5.04 -34.62 -21.12
N ARG A 348 4.12 -33.66 -21.22
CA ARG A 348 3.50 -33.20 -22.47
C ARG A 348 4.07 -31.86 -22.93
N VAL A 349 4.48 -31.03 -21.97
CA VAL A 349 5.12 -29.73 -22.22
C VAL A 349 6.32 -29.60 -21.30
N ASP A 350 7.48 -29.29 -21.86
CA ASP A 350 8.70 -29.00 -21.11
C ASP A 350 9.09 -27.54 -21.34
N LEU A 351 9.09 -26.73 -20.28
CA LEU A 351 9.41 -25.29 -20.35
C LEU A 351 10.90 -25.01 -20.11
N ARG A 352 11.70 -26.02 -19.74
CA ARG A 352 13.12 -25.84 -19.44
C ARG A 352 13.91 -25.38 -20.66
N GLY A 353 14.77 -24.39 -20.46
CA GLY A 353 15.68 -23.87 -21.47
C GLY A 353 15.01 -23.12 -22.62
N ARG A 354 13.69 -22.86 -22.56
CA ARG A 354 12.96 -22.20 -23.67
C ARG A 354 13.20 -20.69 -23.74
N TRP A 355 13.50 -20.07 -22.61
CA TRP A 355 13.67 -18.63 -22.49
C TRP A 355 14.79 -18.32 -21.50
N THR A 356 15.35 -17.11 -21.64
CA THR A 356 16.28 -16.55 -20.65
C THR A 356 15.68 -15.37 -19.91
N ARG A 357 14.60 -14.76 -20.43
CA ARG A 357 13.91 -13.61 -19.84
C ARG A 357 12.43 -13.89 -19.57
N ALA A 358 11.90 -13.33 -18.49
CA ALA A 358 10.49 -13.45 -18.12
C ALA A 358 9.55 -12.82 -19.16
N ALA A 359 9.91 -11.65 -19.71
CA ALA A 359 9.14 -10.98 -20.75
C ALA A 359 8.91 -11.86 -22.00
N GLN A 360 9.90 -12.66 -22.41
CA GLN A 360 9.78 -13.58 -23.55
C GLN A 360 8.75 -14.68 -23.28
N ALA A 361 8.74 -15.21 -22.04
CA ALA A 361 7.81 -16.24 -21.62
C ALA A 361 6.36 -15.70 -21.59
N TYR A 362 6.15 -14.50 -21.04
CA TYR A 362 4.83 -13.85 -21.03
C TYR A 362 4.36 -13.45 -22.43
N ARG A 363 5.26 -12.95 -23.28
CA ARG A 363 4.96 -12.68 -24.70
C ARG A 363 4.46 -13.93 -25.40
N TRP A 364 5.15 -15.06 -25.25
CA TRP A 364 4.71 -16.34 -25.80
C TRP A 364 3.33 -16.75 -25.29
N ALA A 365 3.06 -16.59 -23.99
CA ALA A 365 1.75 -16.90 -23.44
C ALA A 365 0.65 -15.98 -24.01
N LEU A 366 0.93 -14.69 -24.17
CA LEU A 366 -0.02 -13.74 -24.75
C LEU A 366 -0.34 -14.09 -26.22
N ASP A 367 0.64 -14.58 -26.98
CA ASP A 367 0.45 -14.93 -28.38
C ASP A 367 -0.19 -16.31 -28.58
N ARG A 368 0.09 -17.28 -27.69
CA ARG A 368 -0.30 -18.70 -27.87
C ARG A 368 -1.41 -19.17 -26.95
N LEU A 369 -1.47 -18.65 -25.73
CA LEU A 369 -2.44 -19.10 -24.73
C LEU A 369 -3.67 -18.19 -24.69
N TRP A 370 -3.50 -16.86 -24.76
CA TRP A 370 -4.60 -15.88 -24.63
C TRP A 370 -5.88 -16.23 -25.40
N PRO A 371 -5.86 -16.72 -26.67
CA PRO A 371 -7.09 -17.09 -27.38
C PRO A 371 -7.93 -18.19 -26.71
N ARG A 372 -7.33 -18.98 -25.83
CA ARG A 372 -7.96 -20.09 -25.08
C ARG A 372 -8.15 -19.77 -23.59
N MET A 373 -7.75 -18.57 -23.15
CA MET A 373 -7.87 -18.09 -21.78
C MET A 373 -9.18 -17.32 -21.59
N ASN A 374 -9.52 -17.02 -20.34
CA ASN A 374 -10.64 -16.14 -20.02
C ASN A 374 -10.25 -14.67 -20.27
N HIS A 375 -10.99 -13.96 -21.13
CA HIS A 375 -10.70 -12.56 -21.49
C HIS A 375 -11.22 -11.54 -20.46
N HIS A 376 -12.08 -11.97 -19.54
CA HIS A 376 -12.71 -11.15 -18.52
C HIS A 376 -12.09 -11.34 -17.12
N LEU A 377 -10.91 -11.97 -17.05
CA LEU A 377 -10.19 -12.21 -15.80
C LEU A 377 -8.67 -12.38 -16.04
N ALA A 378 -7.86 -11.63 -15.32
CA ALA A 378 -6.41 -11.83 -15.25
C ALA A 378 -5.91 -11.71 -13.80
N ALA A 379 -4.65 -12.07 -13.56
CA ALA A 379 -4.00 -11.94 -12.27
C ALA A 379 -2.59 -11.36 -12.41
N CYS A 380 -2.30 -10.31 -11.65
CA CYS A 380 -0.95 -9.83 -11.44
C CYS A 380 -0.37 -10.57 -10.24
N SER A 381 0.42 -11.60 -10.48
CA SER A 381 0.83 -12.56 -9.45
C SER A 381 2.30 -12.88 -9.58
N SER A 382 3.05 -12.66 -8.50
CA SER A 382 4.41 -13.17 -8.39
C SER A 382 4.40 -14.68 -8.66
N PRO A 383 5.43 -15.22 -9.33
CA PRO A 383 5.63 -16.66 -9.45
C PRO A 383 5.67 -17.42 -8.12
N ASP A 384 5.93 -16.72 -7.01
CA ASP A 384 5.99 -17.26 -5.65
C ASP A 384 4.66 -17.15 -4.87
N HIS A 385 3.65 -16.44 -5.38
CA HIS A 385 2.31 -16.46 -4.80
C HIS A 385 1.63 -17.79 -5.17
N LEU A 386 1.26 -18.60 -4.17
CA LEU A 386 0.79 -19.97 -4.38
C LEU A 386 -0.70 -20.13 -4.08
N GLY A 387 -1.25 -19.46 -3.07
CA GLY A 387 -2.57 -19.81 -2.53
C GLY A 387 -3.72 -19.73 -3.54
N LEU A 388 -3.65 -18.78 -4.49
CA LEU A 388 -4.70 -18.50 -5.47
C LEU A 388 -4.74 -19.46 -6.67
N ARG A 389 -3.76 -20.38 -6.79
CA ARG A 389 -3.53 -21.16 -8.03
C ARG A 389 -4.69 -22.08 -8.39
N ASP A 390 -5.49 -22.50 -7.42
CA ASP A 390 -6.69 -23.32 -7.65
C ASP A 390 -7.70 -22.58 -8.52
N TYR A 391 -8.02 -21.34 -8.18
CA TYR A 391 -9.02 -20.54 -8.88
C TYR A 391 -8.52 -20.06 -10.26
N LEU A 392 -7.24 -19.67 -10.37
CA LEU A 392 -6.65 -19.29 -11.65
C LEU A 392 -6.67 -20.46 -12.65
N THR A 393 -6.35 -21.67 -12.16
CA THR A 393 -6.35 -22.88 -12.99
C THR A 393 -7.76 -23.30 -13.37
N GLN A 394 -8.71 -23.21 -12.44
CA GLN A 394 -10.10 -23.57 -12.67
C GLN A 394 -10.71 -22.73 -13.79
N HIS A 395 -10.48 -21.41 -13.76
CA HIS A 395 -11.12 -20.44 -14.64
C HIS A 395 -10.25 -19.95 -15.80
N ARG A 396 -9.08 -20.57 -16.03
CA ARG A 396 -8.15 -20.24 -17.11
C ARG A 396 -7.81 -18.75 -17.14
N ALA A 397 -7.48 -18.19 -15.98
CA ALA A 397 -7.10 -16.79 -15.84
C ALA A 397 -5.69 -16.56 -16.37
N PHE A 398 -5.48 -15.48 -17.12
CA PHE A 398 -4.14 -15.12 -17.57
C PHE A 398 -3.32 -14.57 -16.41
N VAL A 399 -2.09 -15.04 -16.24
CA VAL A 399 -1.23 -14.66 -15.12
C VAL A 399 0.02 -13.96 -15.63
N PHE A 400 0.28 -12.77 -15.11
CA PHE A 400 1.47 -11.97 -15.45
C PHE A 400 2.11 -11.39 -14.20
N TRP A 401 3.34 -10.93 -14.33
CA TRP A 401 4.10 -10.25 -13.29
C TRP A 401 4.98 -9.18 -13.94
N VAL A 402 5.08 -8.02 -13.28
CA VAL A 402 6.02 -6.96 -13.64
C VAL A 402 6.96 -6.79 -12.46
N SER A 403 8.23 -7.08 -12.70
CA SER A 403 9.28 -7.06 -11.67
C SER A 403 9.57 -5.65 -11.17
N GLY A 404 10.02 -5.60 -9.91
CA GLY A 404 10.46 -4.39 -9.21
C GLY A 404 11.98 -4.28 -9.21
N PRO A 405 12.55 -3.36 -8.42
CA PRO A 405 13.99 -3.16 -8.36
C PRO A 405 14.80 -4.43 -8.01
N ILE A 406 14.33 -5.26 -7.07
CA ILE A 406 15.10 -6.43 -6.61
C ILE A 406 14.99 -7.58 -7.60
N ASP A 407 13.76 -8.01 -7.93
CA ASP A 407 13.55 -9.16 -8.81
C ASP A 407 13.80 -8.83 -10.29
N GLY A 408 13.73 -7.56 -10.67
CA GLY A 408 14.06 -7.08 -12.02
C GLY A 408 15.57 -7.04 -12.32
N ALA A 409 16.41 -7.09 -11.28
CA ALA A 409 17.86 -7.18 -11.45
C ALA A 409 18.37 -8.61 -11.59
N GLU A 410 17.52 -9.60 -11.34
CA GLU A 410 17.85 -10.99 -11.63
C GLU A 410 18.05 -11.17 -13.15
N PRO A 411 18.92 -12.10 -13.59
CA PRO A 411 19.16 -12.40 -15.00
C PRO A 411 17.92 -12.58 -15.89
N GLU A 412 16.80 -13.03 -15.32
CA GLU A 412 15.53 -13.20 -16.05
C GLU A 412 14.72 -11.90 -16.19
N GLY A 413 14.98 -10.91 -15.34
CA GLY A 413 14.20 -9.69 -15.20
C GLY A 413 14.40 -8.72 -16.36
N ASP A 414 13.31 -8.06 -16.73
CA ASP A 414 13.29 -6.88 -17.58
C ASP A 414 12.01 -6.07 -17.29
N PRO A 415 12.02 -5.19 -16.26
CA PRO A 415 10.81 -4.51 -15.79
C PRO A 415 10.05 -3.76 -16.89
N ASN A 416 10.76 -3.14 -17.83
CA ASN A 416 10.12 -2.38 -18.92
C ASN A 416 9.52 -3.30 -19.99
N ALA A 417 10.22 -4.35 -20.39
CA ALA A 417 9.68 -5.31 -21.36
C ALA A 417 8.49 -6.10 -20.78
N GLU A 418 8.54 -6.43 -19.49
CA GLU A 418 7.43 -7.05 -18.76
C GLU A 418 6.21 -6.12 -18.68
N ALA A 419 6.42 -4.84 -18.35
CA ALA A 419 5.36 -3.83 -18.36
C ALA A 419 4.71 -3.67 -19.75
N ALA A 420 5.50 -3.69 -20.83
CA ALA A 420 4.97 -3.61 -22.19
C ALA A 420 4.06 -4.81 -22.55
N VAL A 421 4.40 -6.02 -22.10
CA VAL A 421 3.52 -7.19 -22.28
C VAL A 421 2.25 -7.06 -21.44
N ALA A 422 2.36 -6.54 -20.22
CA ALA A 422 1.21 -6.29 -19.34
C ALA A 422 0.26 -5.23 -19.93
N GLU A 423 0.77 -4.11 -20.44
CA GLU A 423 -0.02 -3.07 -21.11
C GLU A 423 -0.80 -3.62 -22.30
N GLU A 424 -0.18 -4.49 -23.11
CA GLU A 424 -0.86 -5.10 -24.25
C GLU A 424 -1.95 -6.08 -23.83
N LEU A 425 -1.71 -6.91 -22.81
CA LEU A 425 -2.73 -7.77 -22.22
C LEU A 425 -3.92 -6.93 -21.71
N LEU A 426 -3.65 -5.89 -20.92
CA LEU A 426 -4.69 -5.02 -20.34
C LEU A 426 -5.49 -4.28 -21.42
N GLY A 427 -4.84 -3.90 -22.53
CA GLY A 427 -5.49 -3.31 -23.70
C GLY A 427 -6.35 -4.29 -24.51
N ARG A 428 -6.02 -5.59 -24.51
CA ARG A 428 -6.83 -6.66 -25.13
C ARG A 428 -8.03 -7.05 -24.26
N MET A 429 -7.94 -6.88 -22.94
CA MET A 429 -9.04 -7.18 -22.01
C MET A 429 -10.17 -6.15 -22.13
N PRO A 430 -11.45 -6.56 -22.14
CA PRO A 430 -12.58 -5.63 -22.08
C PRO A 430 -12.55 -4.75 -20.81
N GLN A 431 -13.08 -3.53 -20.90
CA GLN A 431 -13.23 -2.59 -19.78
C GLN A 431 -14.01 -3.17 -18.60
N ASN A 432 -13.80 -2.61 -17.40
CA ASN A 432 -14.51 -2.91 -16.16
C ASN A 432 -14.46 -4.40 -15.79
N ASN A 433 -13.26 -4.98 -15.86
CA ASN A 433 -12.98 -6.36 -15.43
C ASN A 433 -11.86 -6.39 -14.36
N PRO A 434 -11.89 -7.40 -13.49
CA PRO A 434 -10.98 -7.50 -12.36
C PRO A 434 -9.58 -8.02 -12.77
N ILE A 435 -8.58 -7.51 -12.06
CA ILE A 435 -7.25 -8.10 -11.94
C ILE A 435 -7.15 -8.71 -10.53
N LEU A 436 -6.77 -9.99 -10.44
CA LEU A 436 -6.62 -10.71 -9.18
C LEU A 436 -5.17 -10.68 -8.66
N SER A 437 -4.97 -11.24 -7.47
CA SER A 437 -3.69 -11.27 -6.73
C SER A 437 -3.29 -9.85 -6.30
N TYR A 438 -2.01 -9.49 -6.33
CA TYR A 438 -1.48 -8.21 -5.87
C TYR A 438 -0.16 -7.92 -6.60
N PRO A 439 0.11 -6.69 -7.08
CA PRO A 439 1.31 -6.31 -7.83
C PRO A 439 2.56 -6.10 -6.94
N TRP A 440 2.57 -6.69 -5.75
CA TRP A 440 3.61 -6.55 -4.74
C TRP A 440 3.83 -7.89 -4.04
N ALA A 441 5.09 -8.25 -3.80
CA ALA A 441 5.50 -9.48 -3.14
C ALA A 441 6.59 -9.25 -2.07
N GLY A 442 6.72 -8.01 -1.60
CA GLY A 442 7.79 -7.55 -0.72
C GLY A 442 8.24 -6.14 -1.10
N LYS A 443 8.89 -5.43 -0.16
CA LYS A 443 9.50 -4.13 -0.45
C LYS A 443 10.45 -4.29 -1.65
N ASP A 444 10.23 -3.50 -2.69
CA ASP A 444 10.97 -3.51 -3.96
C ASP A 444 10.91 -4.82 -4.79
N VAL A 445 9.97 -5.72 -4.48
CA VAL A 445 9.71 -6.94 -5.27
C VAL A 445 8.35 -6.80 -5.97
N GLY A 446 8.37 -6.78 -7.30
CA GLY A 446 7.24 -6.38 -8.13
C GLY A 446 7.13 -4.87 -8.30
N MET A 447 6.30 -4.44 -9.25
CA MET A 447 6.15 -3.01 -9.58
C MET A 447 5.53 -2.16 -8.45
N GLY A 448 4.94 -2.79 -7.42
CA GLY A 448 4.37 -2.13 -6.25
C GLY A 448 2.89 -1.80 -6.38
N GLU A 449 2.23 -1.59 -5.24
CA GLU A 449 0.79 -1.31 -5.16
C GLU A 449 0.40 -0.06 -5.94
N GLY A 450 0.95 1.11 -5.58
CA GLY A 450 0.60 2.38 -6.21
C GLY A 450 0.77 2.36 -7.74
N PRO A 451 1.96 2.02 -8.27
CA PRO A 451 2.18 1.91 -9.72
C PRO A 451 1.29 0.84 -10.39
N GLY A 452 1.10 -0.32 -9.76
CA GLY A 452 0.28 -1.41 -10.31
C GLY A 452 -1.21 -1.05 -10.39
N VAL A 453 -1.78 -0.51 -9.31
CA VAL A 453 -3.19 -0.07 -9.27
C VAL A 453 -3.42 1.09 -10.24
N THR A 454 -2.47 2.02 -10.35
CA THR A 454 -2.50 3.09 -11.36
C THR A 454 -2.55 2.50 -12.77
N LEU A 455 -1.65 1.58 -13.11
CA LEU A 455 -1.63 0.91 -14.41
C LEU A 455 -2.96 0.22 -14.71
N PHE A 456 -3.54 -0.51 -13.76
CA PHE A 456 -4.84 -1.17 -13.97
C PHE A 456 -5.96 -0.17 -14.18
N ALA A 457 -6.00 0.90 -13.37
CA ALA A 457 -7.01 1.96 -13.46
C ALA A 457 -6.98 2.65 -14.83
N GLU A 458 -5.79 2.98 -15.36
CA GLU A 458 -5.64 3.61 -16.68
C GLU A 458 -6.32 2.79 -17.79
N PHE A 459 -6.25 1.45 -17.71
CA PHE A 459 -6.90 0.52 -18.64
C PHE A 459 -8.37 0.20 -18.30
N GLY A 460 -8.99 0.95 -17.38
CA GLY A 460 -10.37 0.76 -16.93
C GLY A 460 -10.55 -0.58 -16.24
N LYS A 461 -9.56 -1.02 -15.48
CA LYS A 461 -9.57 -2.27 -14.68
C LYS A 461 -9.46 -1.93 -13.20
N TYR A 462 -9.79 -2.89 -12.36
CA TYR A 462 -9.73 -2.74 -10.91
C TYR A 462 -9.12 -4.00 -10.28
N LEU A 463 -8.41 -3.83 -9.19
CA LEU A 463 -7.80 -4.90 -8.42
C LEU A 463 -8.83 -5.53 -7.48
N VAL A 464 -8.91 -6.85 -7.44
CA VAL A 464 -9.51 -7.57 -6.32
C VAL A 464 -8.34 -8.28 -5.64
N GLY A 465 -7.92 -7.76 -4.48
CA GLY A 465 -6.78 -8.28 -3.75
C GLY A 465 -7.06 -9.71 -3.31
N THR A 466 -6.39 -10.70 -3.92
CA THR A 466 -6.60 -12.12 -3.61
C THR A 466 -5.29 -12.89 -3.45
N VAL A 467 -4.20 -12.18 -3.14
CA VAL A 467 -2.88 -12.82 -2.93
C VAL A 467 -2.96 -13.84 -1.81
N ASP A 468 -2.57 -15.08 -2.09
CA ASP A 468 -2.62 -16.21 -1.14
C ASP A 468 -3.98 -16.52 -0.50
N VAL A 469 -5.10 -16.03 -1.07
CA VAL A 469 -6.43 -16.56 -0.72
C VAL A 469 -6.56 -17.95 -1.31
N THR A 470 -6.73 -18.93 -0.44
CA THR A 470 -6.84 -20.35 -0.77
C THR A 470 -8.28 -20.79 -0.96
N ASN A 471 -8.46 -21.93 -1.63
CA ASN A 471 -9.74 -22.62 -1.77
C ASN A 471 -10.84 -21.79 -2.45
N LEU A 472 -10.51 -20.76 -3.23
CA LEU A 472 -11.51 -19.96 -3.95
C LEU A 472 -12.31 -20.79 -4.96
N SER A 473 -11.72 -21.88 -5.48
CA SER A 473 -12.43 -22.88 -6.27
C SER A 473 -13.54 -23.61 -5.49
N VAL A 474 -13.54 -23.54 -4.16
CA VAL A 474 -14.61 -24.05 -3.28
C VAL A 474 -15.49 -22.88 -2.79
N HIS A 475 -14.88 -21.84 -2.21
CA HIS A 475 -15.59 -20.72 -1.59
C HIS A 475 -16.54 -19.99 -2.56
N SER A 476 -16.13 -19.79 -3.81
CA SER A 476 -16.96 -19.07 -4.81
C SER A 476 -18.26 -19.80 -5.15
N GLY A 477 -18.29 -21.13 -4.95
CA GLY A 477 -19.47 -21.97 -5.18
C GLY A 477 -20.48 -21.97 -4.04
N ILE A 478 -20.13 -21.43 -2.86
CA ILE A 478 -21.06 -21.33 -1.74
C ILE A 478 -22.21 -20.37 -2.10
N VAL A 479 -23.44 -20.81 -1.82
CA VAL A 479 -24.65 -20.00 -2.07
C VAL A 479 -25.22 -19.54 -0.74
N VAL A 480 -25.27 -18.23 -0.55
CA VAL A 480 -25.93 -17.56 0.58
C VAL A 480 -27.08 -16.74 0.01
N PRO A 481 -28.35 -17.15 0.20
CA PRO A 481 -29.49 -16.45 -0.40
C PRO A 481 -29.64 -14.99 0.04
N HIS A 482 -29.34 -14.71 1.32
CA HIS A 482 -29.45 -13.38 1.91
C HIS A 482 -28.13 -12.99 2.57
N LEU A 483 -27.33 -12.20 1.86
CA LEU A 483 -26.07 -11.67 2.37
C LEU A 483 -26.25 -10.21 2.75
N GLN A 484 -26.80 -9.97 3.94
CA GLN A 484 -27.11 -8.63 4.46
C GLN A 484 -26.64 -8.52 5.91
N PRO A 485 -25.97 -7.42 6.30
CA PRO A 485 -25.61 -7.21 7.69
C PRO A 485 -26.85 -6.86 8.53
N ARG A 486 -26.78 -7.09 9.84
CA ARG A 486 -27.84 -6.67 10.76
C ARG A 486 -27.90 -5.14 10.83
N ARG A 487 -29.09 -4.57 10.61
CA ARG A 487 -29.36 -3.15 10.81
C ARG A 487 -29.57 -2.84 12.29
N VAL A 488 -28.93 -1.77 12.77
CA VAL A 488 -29.03 -1.27 14.15
C VAL A 488 -29.44 0.19 14.08
N GLN A 489 -30.42 0.60 14.89
CA GLN A 489 -30.91 1.98 14.87
C GLN A 489 -29.84 2.95 15.41
N PRO A 490 -29.70 4.15 14.81
CA PRO A 490 -28.79 5.15 15.34
C PRO A 490 -29.27 5.67 16.70
N PRO A 491 -28.35 6.15 17.56
CA PRO A 491 -28.74 6.89 18.77
C PRO A 491 -29.47 8.19 18.40
N LYS A 492 -30.09 8.85 19.39
CA LYS A 492 -30.67 10.19 19.19
C LYS A 492 -29.56 11.23 19.02
N LEU A 493 -29.78 12.21 18.15
CA LEU A 493 -28.88 13.35 17.98
C LEU A 493 -28.90 14.25 19.24
N ASP A 494 -27.82 14.23 20.01
CA ASP A 494 -27.48 15.27 20.99
C ASP A 494 -26.66 16.37 20.31
N GLU A 495 -27.19 17.59 20.34
CA GLU A 495 -26.65 18.77 19.66
C GLU A 495 -25.38 19.33 20.30
N ARG A 496 -24.96 18.79 21.44
CA ARG A 496 -23.77 19.24 22.20
C ARG A 496 -22.55 18.34 21.98
N LYS A 497 -22.68 17.26 21.21
CA LYS A 497 -21.67 16.20 21.08
C LYS A 497 -20.84 16.29 19.80
N VAL A 498 -19.66 15.68 19.87
CA VAL A 498 -18.85 15.31 18.71
C VAL A 498 -19.00 13.81 18.49
N TYR A 499 -19.46 13.41 17.32
CA TYR A 499 -19.59 12.01 16.92
C TYR A 499 -18.34 11.56 16.19
N VAL A 500 -17.79 10.43 16.59
CA VAL A 500 -16.56 9.85 16.02
C VAL A 500 -16.86 8.45 15.51
N SER A 501 -16.47 8.15 14.27
CA SER A 501 -16.55 6.80 13.70
C SER A 501 -15.16 6.26 13.40
N PHE A 502 -14.75 5.22 14.13
CA PHE A 502 -13.55 4.46 13.84
C PHE A 502 -13.81 3.51 12.67
N ILE A 503 -13.02 3.62 11.60
CA ILE A 503 -13.15 2.75 10.43
C ILE A 503 -11.82 2.05 10.14
N MET A 504 -11.87 0.73 10.14
CA MET A 504 -10.74 -0.16 9.89
C MET A 504 -10.48 -0.31 8.39
N SER A 505 -9.24 -0.13 7.96
CA SER A 505 -8.81 -0.15 6.55
C SER A 505 -8.62 -1.57 5.96
N ASP A 506 -8.34 -1.60 4.65
CA ASP A 506 -7.85 -2.76 3.86
C ASP A 506 -8.81 -3.95 3.67
N GLY A 507 -10.11 -3.79 3.95
CA GLY A 507 -11.11 -4.83 3.68
C GLY A 507 -11.36 -5.10 2.19
N ASP A 508 -10.76 -4.33 1.28
CA ASP A 508 -10.73 -4.58 -0.17
C ASP A 508 -9.83 -5.78 -0.51
N ASN A 509 -8.78 -5.99 0.29
CA ASN A 509 -7.83 -7.07 0.15
C ASN A 509 -8.37 -8.33 0.86
N LEU A 510 -8.89 -9.30 0.09
CA LEU A 510 -9.54 -10.50 0.63
C LEU A 510 -8.68 -11.37 1.57
N PRO A 511 -7.33 -11.40 1.50
CA PRO A 511 -6.48 -11.99 2.53
C PRO A 511 -6.72 -11.40 3.92
N VAL A 512 -7.02 -10.10 4.04
CA VAL A 512 -7.37 -9.46 5.32
C VAL A 512 -8.58 -10.13 5.94
N LEU A 513 -9.58 -10.49 5.13
CA LEU A 513 -10.83 -11.17 5.54
C LEU A 513 -10.65 -12.68 5.80
N THR A 514 -9.58 -13.30 5.32
CA THR A 514 -9.47 -14.77 5.27
C THR A 514 -8.31 -15.32 6.10
N VAL A 515 -7.14 -14.70 6.04
CA VAL A 515 -5.90 -15.21 6.65
C VAL A 515 -5.19 -14.17 7.52
N GLY A 516 -5.34 -12.89 7.20
CA GLY A 516 -4.61 -11.79 7.81
C GLY A 516 -5.27 -11.24 9.09
N ASN A 517 -5.45 -9.92 9.12
CA ASN A 517 -5.72 -9.20 10.37
C ASN A 517 -7.14 -9.40 10.90
N PHE A 518 -8.17 -9.43 10.04
CA PHE A 518 -9.55 -9.42 10.53
C PHE A 518 -9.89 -10.68 11.35
N PRO A 519 -9.51 -11.91 10.98
CA PRO A 519 -9.75 -13.07 11.84
C PRO A 519 -9.21 -12.89 13.28
N GLN A 520 -8.05 -12.26 13.43
CA GLN A 520 -7.42 -12.02 14.74
C GLN A 520 -8.12 -10.89 15.50
N LEU A 521 -8.34 -9.75 14.85
CA LEU A 521 -9.06 -8.61 15.43
C LEU A 521 -10.51 -8.97 15.79
N TRP A 522 -11.15 -9.83 14.99
CA TRP A 522 -12.52 -10.31 15.22
C TRP A 522 -12.64 -11.21 16.45
N ALA A 523 -11.56 -11.93 16.78
CA ALA A 523 -11.48 -12.79 17.96
C ALA A 523 -11.08 -12.02 19.24
N SER A 524 -10.70 -10.74 19.14
CA SER A 524 -10.27 -9.92 20.28
C SER A 524 -11.37 -9.76 21.32
N GLU A 525 -11.01 -9.85 22.61
CA GLU A 525 -11.91 -9.57 23.74
C GLU A 525 -12.36 -8.10 23.82
N TYR A 526 -11.69 -7.20 23.10
CA TYR A 526 -12.06 -5.78 23.01
C TYR A 526 -13.08 -5.52 21.89
N ARG A 527 -13.34 -6.49 21.01
CA ARG A 527 -14.39 -6.36 19.99
C ARG A 527 -15.74 -6.13 20.66
N GLY A 528 -16.50 -5.17 20.12
CA GLY A 528 -17.82 -4.81 20.62
C GLY A 528 -17.82 -3.86 21.82
N LYS A 529 -16.66 -3.48 22.39
CA LYS A 529 -16.60 -2.45 23.46
C LYS A 529 -16.73 -1.01 22.91
N THR A 530 -16.27 -0.79 21.68
CA THR A 530 -16.40 0.48 20.94
C THR A 530 -16.98 0.18 19.56
N PRO A 531 -17.88 1.03 19.01
CA PRO A 531 -18.33 0.93 17.63
C PRO A 531 -17.17 0.97 16.62
N VAL A 532 -17.14 0.02 15.67
CA VAL A 532 -16.14 -0.08 14.61
C VAL A 532 -16.80 -0.34 13.27
N GLY A 533 -16.40 0.43 12.25
CA GLY A 533 -16.66 0.15 10.85
C GLY A 533 -15.60 -0.78 10.27
N TRP A 534 -16.02 -1.92 9.74
CA TRP A 534 -15.17 -2.90 9.07
C TRP A 534 -15.35 -2.77 7.56
N THR A 535 -14.31 -2.35 6.85
CA THR A 535 -14.33 -2.31 5.39
C THR A 535 -14.49 -3.72 4.81
N LEU A 536 -15.17 -3.83 3.68
CA LEU A 536 -15.40 -5.10 2.98
C LEU A 536 -15.49 -4.88 1.47
N SER A 537 -14.70 -5.61 0.70
CA SER A 537 -14.79 -5.62 -0.76
C SER A 537 -16.18 -6.12 -1.21
N PRO A 538 -16.95 -5.36 -2.00
CA PRO A 538 -18.19 -5.88 -2.60
C PRO A 538 -17.96 -7.13 -3.46
N ALA A 539 -16.78 -7.29 -4.07
CA ALA A 539 -16.41 -8.51 -4.79
C ALA A 539 -16.31 -9.76 -3.89
N ALA A 540 -16.09 -9.61 -2.58
CA ALA A 540 -16.10 -10.72 -1.62
C ALA A 540 -17.46 -11.45 -1.60
N SER A 541 -18.56 -10.76 -1.93
CA SER A 541 -19.90 -11.37 -2.05
C SER A 541 -20.02 -12.39 -3.20
N VAL A 542 -19.06 -12.39 -4.12
CA VAL A 542 -19.00 -13.27 -5.29
C VAL A 542 -18.11 -14.46 -5.02
N VAL A 543 -16.90 -14.23 -4.50
CA VAL A 543 -15.86 -15.26 -4.36
C VAL A 543 -15.72 -15.82 -2.94
N LEU A 544 -16.19 -15.10 -1.91
CA LEU A 544 -16.14 -15.48 -0.49
C LEU A 544 -17.49 -15.36 0.25
N PRO A 545 -18.66 -15.66 -0.36
CA PRO A 545 -19.95 -15.37 0.26
C PRO A 545 -20.14 -16.03 1.63
N GLY A 546 -19.60 -17.24 1.84
CA GLY A 546 -19.68 -17.92 3.13
C GLY A 546 -18.85 -17.27 4.25
N ILE A 547 -17.74 -16.60 3.91
CA ILE A 547 -16.91 -15.87 4.87
C ILE A 547 -17.52 -14.51 5.19
N VAL A 548 -18.07 -13.81 4.19
CA VAL A 548 -18.85 -12.59 4.46
C VAL A 548 -20.04 -12.90 5.38
N GLN A 549 -20.73 -14.02 5.16
CA GLN A 549 -21.81 -14.47 6.03
C GLN A 549 -21.35 -14.81 7.46
N TYR A 550 -20.13 -15.32 7.66
CA TYR A 550 -19.55 -15.50 8.99
C TYR A 550 -19.45 -14.16 9.74
N TYR A 551 -18.89 -13.14 9.09
CA TYR A 551 -18.78 -11.81 9.69
C TYR A 551 -20.15 -11.21 10.02
N TYR A 552 -21.12 -11.32 9.10
CA TYR A 552 -22.46 -10.80 9.35
C TYR A 552 -23.21 -11.53 10.46
N SER A 553 -23.10 -12.85 10.53
CA SER A 553 -23.80 -13.68 11.52
C SER A 553 -23.21 -13.59 12.92
N THR A 554 -21.94 -13.22 13.05
CA THR A 554 -21.23 -13.12 14.34
C THR A 554 -20.94 -11.66 14.76
N ALA A 555 -21.47 -10.69 14.02
CA ALA A 555 -21.36 -9.27 14.32
C ALA A 555 -22.09 -8.91 15.63
N THR A 556 -21.41 -8.12 16.46
CA THR A 556 -22.03 -7.46 17.62
C THR A 556 -22.86 -6.25 17.15
N PRO A 557 -23.72 -5.65 18.00
CA PRO A 557 -24.40 -4.40 17.65
C PRO A 557 -23.47 -3.24 17.29
N ASN A 558 -22.21 -3.28 17.78
CA ASN A 558 -21.18 -2.27 17.57
C ASN A 558 -20.33 -2.52 16.31
N ASP A 559 -20.54 -3.64 15.61
CA ASP A 559 -19.90 -3.89 14.32
C ASP A 559 -20.78 -3.37 13.18
N ALA A 560 -20.19 -2.56 12.29
CA ALA A 560 -20.81 -2.11 11.05
C ALA A 560 -19.92 -2.48 9.86
N PHE A 561 -20.51 -2.56 8.67
CA PHE A 561 -19.78 -2.91 7.44
C PHE A 561 -20.02 -1.85 6.38
N LEU A 562 -18.97 -1.54 5.63
CA LEU A 562 -19.01 -0.59 4.51
C LEU A 562 -18.15 -1.11 3.35
N GLY A 563 -18.45 -0.64 2.14
CA GLY A 563 -17.64 -0.95 0.96
C GLY A 563 -16.21 -0.46 1.12
N ALA A 564 -15.26 -1.31 0.72
CA ALA A 564 -13.84 -0.97 0.70
C ALA A 564 -13.41 -0.33 -0.64
N VAL A 565 -12.18 0.18 -0.64
CA VAL A 565 -11.65 1.05 -1.70
C VAL A 565 -11.65 0.39 -3.07
N SER A 566 -11.94 1.06 -4.18
CA SER A 566 -12.70 2.32 -4.29
C SER A 566 -14.05 2.04 -4.96
N GLY A 567 -14.69 0.91 -4.61
CA GLY A 567 -15.91 0.42 -5.25
C GLY A 567 -15.97 -1.11 -5.23
N VAL A 568 -16.41 -1.72 -6.34
CA VAL A 568 -16.47 -3.19 -6.45
C VAL A 568 -15.10 -3.87 -6.30
N GLY A 569 -14.02 -3.14 -6.56
CA GLY A 569 -12.64 -3.48 -6.23
C GLY A 569 -11.76 -2.24 -6.19
N TYR A 570 -10.49 -2.43 -5.85
CA TYR A 570 -9.52 -1.37 -5.62
C TYR A 570 -9.05 -0.74 -6.92
N THR A 571 -9.20 0.59 -7.01
CA THR A 571 -8.77 1.39 -8.15
C THR A 571 -8.50 2.83 -7.71
N TYR A 572 -7.85 3.60 -8.57
CA TYR A 572 -7.68 5.04 -8.42
C TYR A 572 -8.59 5.78 -9.41
N PRO A 573 -9.71 6.36 -8.93
CA PRO A 573 -10.66 7.08 -9.78
C PRO A 573 -10.02 8.19 -10.63
N ASP A 574 -9.01 8.89 -10.10
CA ASP A 574 -8.28 9.92 -10.85
C ASP A 574 -7.61 9.39 -12.13
N SER A 575 -7.26 8.10 -12.15
CA SER A 575 -6.60 7.45 -13.29
C SER A 575 -7.55 6.56 -14.12
N TYR A 576 -8.84 6.46 -13.76
CA TYR A 576 -9.71 5.43 -14.33
C TYR A 576 -10.02 5.69 -15.82
N GLY A 577 -9.62 4.75 -16.68
CA GLY A 577 -9.91 4.78 -18.11
C GLY A 577 -9.07 5.77 -18.93
N LEU A 578 -7.93 6.26 -18.42
CA LEU A 578 -7.05 7.19 -19.16
C LEU A 578 -6.55 6.65 -20.51
N ARG A 579 -6.51 5.32 -20.73
CA ARG A 579 -6.16 4.71 -22.03
C ARG A 579 -7.28 4.76 -23.06
N TYR A 580 -8.52 5.03 -22.66
CA TYR A 580 -9.66 5.12 -23.57
C TYR A 580 -9.76 6.52 -24.19
N ARG A 581 -10.44 6.57 -25.33
CA ARG A 581 -10.75 7.83 -26.00
C ARG A 581 -11.50 8.78 -25.05
N PRO A 582 -11.21 10.09 -25.06
CA PRO A 582 -11.87 11.06 -24.17
C PRO A 582 -13.40 10.96 -24.20
N GLU A 583 -14.00 10.75 -25.38
CA GLU A 583 -15.45 10.69 -25.58
C GLU A 583 -16.14 9.52 -24.84
N VAL A 584 -15.43 8.43 -24.56
CA VAL A 584 -16.00 7.24 -23.90
C VAL A 584 -15.51 7.05 -22.46
N ARG A 585 -14.57 7.88 -22.00
CA ARG A 585 -13.93 7.71 -20.68
C ARG A 585 -14.94 7.77 -19.53
N ALA A 586 -15.88 8.71 -19.60
CA ALA A 586 -16.95 8.82 -18.60
C ALA A 586 -17.81 7.54 -18.56
N GLN A 587 -18.15 6.99 -19.72
CA GLN A 587 -18.92 5.75 -19.82
C GLN A 587 -18.18 4.54 -19.23
N VAL A 588 -16.85 4.47 -19.38
CA VAL A 588 -16.04 3.43 -18.74
C VAL A 588 -16.18 3.51 -17.23
N PHE A 589 -16.00 4.70 -16.65
CA PHE A 589 -16.10 4.90 -15.20
C PHE A 589 -17.51 4.68 -14.67
N ASP A 590 -18.55 5.17 -15.36
CA ASP A 590 -19.94 4.95 -14.98
C ASP A 590 -20.29 3.44 -14.98
N GLY A 591 -19.76 2.67 -15.94
CA GLY A 591 -19.93 1.21 -15.94
C GLY A 591 -19.24 0.51 -14.76
N PHE A 592 -18.15 1.07 -14.21
CA PHE A 592 -17.54 0.58 -12.97
C PHE A 592 -18.41 0.94 -11.75
N LEU A 593 -18.99 2.14 -11.70
CA LEU A 593 -19.90 2.55 -10.64
C LEU A 593 -21.21 1.75 -10.67
N GLU A 594 -21.73 1.39 -11.84
CA GLU A 594 -22.89 0.51 -11.98
C GLU A 594 -22.61 -0.88 -11.39
N GLN A 595 -21.45 -1.46 -11.69
CA GLN A 595 -21.01 -2.71 -11.06
C GLN A 595 -20.90 -2.54 -9.54
N THR A 596 -20.28 -1.46 -9.09
CA THR A 596 -20.18 -1.12 -7.66
C THR A 596 -21.54 -1.09 -6.99
N ALA A 597 -22.51 -0.36 -7.54
CA ALA A 597 -23.87 -0.27 -7.01
C ALA A 597 -24.56 -1.64 -6.97
N ARG A 598 -24.38 -2.47 -8.00
CA ARG A 598 -24.96 -3.82 -8.06
C ARG A 598 -24.43 -4.72 -6.94
N TYR A 599 -23.11 -4.74 -6.72
CA TYR A 599 -22.51 -5.64 -5.72
C TYR A 599 -22.64 -5.10 -4.30
N MET A 600 -22.63 -3.78 -4.10
CA MET A 600 -22.99 -3.18 -2.82
C MET A 600 -24.40 -3.57 -2.38
N ARG A 601 -25.40 -3.49 -3.27
CA ARG A 601 -26.76 -3.97 -2.99
C ARG A 601 -26.80 -5.47 -2.65
N ARG A 602 -26.05 -6.29 -3.40
CA ARG A 602 -25.96 -7.75 -3.17
C ARG A 602 -25.41 -8.08 -1.77
N SER A 603 -24.45 -7.30 -1.27
CA SER A 603 -23.86 -7.48 0.07
C SER A 603 -24.52 -6.64 1.17
N GLY A 604 -25.50 -5.78 0.85
CA GLY A 604 -26.14 -4.92 1.84
C GLY A 604 -25.23 -3.83 2.39
N LEU A 605 -24.31 -3.34 1.56
CA LEU A 605 -23.42 -2.22 1.88
C LEU A 605 -24.04 -0.94 1.32
N ASP A 606 -24.26 0.04 2.19
CA ASP A 606 -24.87 1.32 1.81
C ASP A 606 -23.88 2.49 1.93
N GLU A 607 -22.73 2.29 2.57
CA GLU A 607 -21.63 3.26 2.68
C GLU A 607 -20.38 2.76 1.93
N LEU A 608 -19.53 3.68 1.44
CA LEU A 608 -18.35 3.32 0.66
C LEU A 608 -17.12 4.15 1.03
N TRP A 609 -16.00 3.46 1.23
CA TRP A 609 -14.68 4.06 1.31
C TRP A 609 -14.09 4.19 -0.10
N ILE A 610 -13.59 5.38 -0.45
CA ILE A 610 -12.88 5.63 -1.73
C ILE A 610 -11.46 6.16 -1.52
N MET A 611 -10.51 5.76 -2.37
CA MET A 611 -9.13 6.23 -2.35
C MET A 611 -8.76 6.88 -3.68
N ASN A 612 -7.88 7.87 -3.61
CA ASN A 612 -7.32 8.57 -4.78
C ASN A 612 -8.41 9.11 -5.73
N ALA A 613 -9.46 9.65 -5.13
CA ALA A 613 -10.49 10.48 -5.78
C ALA A 613 -10.30 11.91 -5.27
N THR A 614 -9.31 12.62 -5.82
CA THR A 614 -8.91 13.94 -5.29
C THR A 614 -9.82 15.07 -5.79
N ARG A 615 -10.57 14.82 -6.87
CA ARG A 615 -11.42 15.84 -7.48
C ARG A 615 -12.88 15.77 -6.95
N PRO A 616 -13.46 16.88 -6.48
CA PRO A 616 -14.84 16.89 -5.98
C PRO A 616 -15.90 16.38 -6.97
N ASP A 617 -15.71 16.60 -8.28
CA ASP A 617 -16.60 16.09 -9.32
C ASP A 617 -16.59 14.55 -9.39
N LEU A 618 -15.44 13.90 -9.18
CA LEU A 618 -15.34 12.45 -9.12
C LEU A 618 -16.00 11.89 -7.86
N ILE A 619 -15.76 12.50 -6.69
CA ILE A 619 -16.44 12.12 -5.43
C ILE A 619 -17.96 12.26 -5.60
N ARG A 620 -18.42 13.37 -6.17
CA ARG A 620 -19.83 13.61 -6.47
C ARG A 620 -20.40 12.53 -7.40
N ARG A 621 -19.66 12.10 -8.41
CA ARG A 621 -20.12 11.10 -9.39
C ARG A 621 -20.51 9.77 -8.73
N TYR A 622 -19.86 9.37 -7.65
CA TYR A 622 -20.27 8.19 -6.87
C TYR A 622 -21.69 8.35 -6.32
N ALA A 623 -22.02 9.50 -5.73
CA ALA A 623 -23.36 9.77 -5.21
C ALA A 623 -24.42 9.88 -6.31
N GLU A 624 -24.05 10.36 -7.50
CA GLU A 624 -24.94 10.41 -8.67
C GLU A 624 -25.24 9.01 -9.23
N GLN A 625 -24.24 8.13 -9.30
CA GLN A 625 -24.31 6.85 -10.01
C GLN A 625 -24.62 5.64 -9.13
N ILE A 626 -24.56 5.77 -7.80
CA ILE A 626 -24.83 4.67 -6.86
C ILE A 626 -26.13 4.96 -6.09
N PRO A 627 -27.28 4.41 -6.53
CA PRO A 627 -28.55 4.57 -5.84
C PRO A 627 -28.48 4.00 -4.43
N GLY A 628 -28.95 4.79 -3.45
CA GLY A 628 -29.01 4.39 -2.05
C GLY A 628 -27.70 4.56 -1.27
N LEU A 629 -26.65 5.14 -1.86
CA LEU A 629 -25.43 5.48 -1.16
C LEU A 629 -25.72 6.44 0.01
N ARG A 630 -25.30 6.06 1.23
CA ARG A 630 -25.58 6.79 2.47
C ARG A 630 -24.42 7.64 2.97
N ALA A 631 -23.18 7.31 2.59
CA ALA A 631 -21.99 8.09 2.91
C ALA A 631 -20.79 7.67 2.05
N LEU A 632 -19.89 8.62 1.87
CA LEU A 632 -18.56 8.42 1.31
C LEU A 632 -17.50 8.70 2.38
N PHE A 633 -16.48 7.84 2.46
CA PHE A 633 -15.33 7.98 3.34
C PHE A 633 -14.05 8.04 2.48
N PRO A 634 -13.61 9.23 2.03
CA PRO A 634 -12.40 9.32 1.22
C PRO A 634 -11.11 9.23 2.02
N ASP A 635 -10.01 9.01 1.28
CA ASP A 635 -8.60 9.07 1.70
C ASP A 635 -8.03 7.80 2.33
N TYR A 636 -6.71 7.75 2.44
CA TYR A 636 -6.00 6.72 3.18
C TYR A 636 -5.06 7.42 4.15
N GLY A 637 -5.55 7.59 5.39
CA GLY A 637 -5.01 8.56 6.35
C GLY A 637 -5.42 10.01 6.05
N LYS A 638 -5.13 10.90 7.01
CA LYS A 638 -5.49 12.32 6.98
C LYS A 638 -4.91 13.03 5.76
N ARG A 639 -5.77 13.65 4.94
CA ARG A 639 -5.40 14.51 3.79
C ARG A 639 -5.98 15.92 3.84
N VAL A 640 -6.79 16.21 4.86
CA VAL A 640 -7.46 17.50 5.02
C VAL A 640 -6.96 18.22 6.27
N ALA A 641 -6.86 19.56 6.19
CA ALA A 641 -6.33 20.38 7.27
C ALA A 641 -7.40 20.80 8.30
N ASP A 642 -8.67 20.93 7.87
CA ASP A 642 -9.75 21.49 8.68
C ASP A 642 -11.07 20.69 8.60
N TYR A 643 -11.96 20.96 9.56
CA TYR A 643 -13.25 20.26 9.67
C TYR A 643 -14.19 20.45 8.47
N ARG A 644 -14.23 21.64 7.85
CA ARG A 644 -15.18 21.94 6.76
C ARG A 644 -14.75 21.27 5.45
N SER A 645 -13.46 21.05 5.28
CA SER A 645 -12.89 20.18 4.25
C SER A 645 -13.06 18.69 4.60
N ALA A 646 -13.13 18.36 5.90
CA ALA A 646 -13.32 16.99 6.35
C ALA A 646 -14.75 16.47 6.22
N THR A 647 -15.76 17.31 6.46
CA THR A 647 -17.17 16.89 6.53
C THR A 647 -18.08 17.84 5.76
N TYR A 648 -18.71 17.32 4.70
CA TYR A 648 -19.64 18.08 3.86
C TYR A 648 -20.61 17.17 3.11
N PRO A 649 -21.78 17.65 2.67
CA PRO A 649 -22.64 16.89 1.78
C PRO A 649 -22.23 17.07 0.31
N THR A 650 -22.46 16.05 -0.51
CA THR A 650 -22.41 16.12 -1.97
C THR A 650 -23.81 15.91 -2.56
N PHE A 651 -23.91 15.50 -3.83
CA PHE A 651 -25.16 15.26 -4.53
C PHE A 651 -26.16 14.43 -3.71
N GLY A 652 -27.43 14.84 -3.72
CA GLY A 652 -28.52 14.14 -3.01
C GLY A 652 -28.40 14.14 -1.49
N GLY A 653 -27.51 14.96 -0.92
CA GLY A 653 -27.26 15.03 0.52
C GLY A 653 -26.42 13.90 1.07
N VAL A 654 -25.73 13.14 0.21
CA VAL A 654 -24.79 12.10 0.64
C VAL A 654 -23.62 12.78 1.36
N PRO A 655 -23.36 12.48 2.65
CA PRO A 655 -22.21 13.00 3.35
C PRO A 655 -20.89 12.42 2.81
N VAL A 656 -19.88 13.27 2.81
CA VAL A 656 -18.48 12.96 2.61
C VAL A 656 -17.75 13.22 3.93
N PHE A 657 -17.06 12.21 4.44
CA PHE A 657 -16.23 12.28 5.65
C PHE A 657 -14.79 11.87 5.33
N HIS A 658 -13.92 12.85 5.05
CA HIS A 658 -12.49 12.59 4.88
C HIS A 658 -11.86 12.15 6.20
N ALA A 659 -10.85 11.30 6.11
CA ALA A 659 -10.10 10.82 7.27
C ALA A 659 -9.45 11.99 8.03
N VAL A 660 -9.60 12.00 9.36
CA VAL A 660 -9.03 13.05 10.21
C VAL A 660 -7.78 12.64 10.98
N THR A 661 -7.39 11.36 10.88
CA THR A 661 -6.22 10.79 11.53
C THR A 661 -5.30 10.12 10.53
N GLY A 662 -4.00 10.13 10.80
CA GLY A 662 -2.97 9.40 10.06
C GLY A 662 -2.36 8.29 10.90
N TRP A 663 -1.21 7.78 10.47
CA TRP A 663 -0.39 6.85 11.25
C TRP A 663 1.08 7.24 11.14
N THR A 664 1.86 6.82 12.12
CA THR A 664 3.32 6.84 12.03
C THR A 664 3.83 5.40 12.11
N GLU A 665 4.72 5.04 11.20
CA GLU A 665 5.38 3.74 11.24
C GLU A 665 6.23 3.62 12.53
N ALA A 666 6.33 2.39 13.07
CA ALA A 666 7.12 2.07 14.27
C ALA A 666 6.77 2.79 15.59
N ALA A 667 5.64 3.51 15.68
CA ALA A 667 5.20 4.10 16.95
C ALA A 667 4.80 3.02 17.97
N GLY A 668 5.18 3.19 19.25
CA GLY A 668 4.66 2.36 20.35
C GLY A 668 3.18 2.66 20.67
N SER A 669 2.51 1.78 21.43
CA SER A 669 1.06 1.90 21.72
C SER A 669 0.67 3.26 22.31
N GLU A 670 1.42 3.76 23.31
CA GLU A 670 1.13 5.05 23.94
C GLU A 670 1.25 6.22 22.95
N ALA A 671 2.29 6.21 22.12
CA ALA A 671 2.49 7.23 21.10
C ALA A 671 1.36 7.21 20.05
N ARG A 672 0.89 6.03 19.63
CA ARG A 672 -0.26 5.91 18.70
C ARG A 672 -1.55 6.47 19.30
N ILE A 673 -1.84 6.15 20.56
CA ILE A 673 -3.03 6.66 21.26
C ILE A 673 -2.95 8.17 21.41
N ALA A 674 -1.81 8.69 21.87
CA ALA A 674 -1.60 10.13 22.04
C ALA A 674 -1.75 10.88 20.71
N GLN A 675 -1.11 10.40 19.64
CA GLN A 675 -1.21 10.96 18.30
C GLN A 675 -2.66 10.98 17.80
N MET A 676 -3.40 9.88 17.95
CA MET A 676 -4.80 9.81 17.51
C MET A 676 -5.68 10.81 18.28
N VAL A 677 -5.51 10.92 19.60
CA VAL A 677 -6.23 11.89 20.44
C VAL A 677 -5.89 13.33 20.04
N GLU A 678 -4.62 13.62 19.81
CA GLU A 678 -4.15 14.94 19.38
C GLU A 678 -4.74 15.33 18.02
N GLN A 679 -4.65 14.45 17.02
CA GLN A 679 -5.19 14.70 15.69
C GLN A 679 -6.72 14.90 15.69
N ILE A 680 -7.45 14.10 16.47
CA ILE A 680 -8.90 14.27 16.64
C ILE A 680 -9.21 15.63 17.26
N ARG A 681 -8.53 16.01 18.35
CA ARG A 681 -8.75 17.31 19.01
C ARG A 681 -8.39 18.48 18.10
N ALA A 682 -7.28 18.38 17.37
CA ALA A 682 -6.80 19.43 16.48
C ALA A 682 -7.79 19.78 15.36
N ILE A 683 -8.51 18.79 14.82
CA ILE A 683 -9.51 19.03 13.77
C ILE A 683 -10.91 19.33 14.31
N THR A 684 -11.16 19.04 15.60
CA THR A 684 -12.51 19.15 16.18
C THR A 684 -12.93 20.63 16.19
N PRO A 685 -14.03 21.01 15.52
CA PRO A 685 -14.46 22.40 15.50
C PRO A 685 -15.02 22.82 16.87
N MET A 686 -15.27 24.11 17.08
CA MET A 686 -16.09 24.57 18.21
C MET A 686 -17.59 24.32 18.00
N GLU A 687 -18.02 24.27 16.74
CA GLU A 687 -19.41 24.05 16.32
C GLU A 687 -19.94 22.68 16.79
N ARG A 688 -21.19 22.62 17.24
CA ARG A 688 -21.86 21.37 17.66
C ARG A 688 -23.26 21.28 17.05
N PRO A 689 -23.73 20.06 16.69
CA PRO A 689 -22.99 18.80 16.70
C PRO A 689 -21.88 18.74 15.62
N ALA A 690 -20.86 17.91 15.82
CA ALA A 690 -19.78 17.69 14.84
C ALA A 690 -19.56 16.20 14.56
N PHE A 691 -19.01 15.86 13.40
CA PHE A 691 -18.96 14.48 12.89
C PHE A 691 -17.58 14.17 12.29
N LEU A 692 -16.89 13.15 12.79
CA LEU A 692 -15.50 12.86 12.43
C LEU A 692 -15.32 11.41 12.01
N HIS A 693 -14.67 11.18 10.86
CA HIS A 693 -14.16 9.88 10.45
C HIS A 693 -12.72 9.70 10.95
N VAL A 694 -12.51 8.72 11.83
CA VAL A 694 -11.20 8.34 12.33
C VAL A 694 -10.71 7.10 11.57
N PHE A 695 -9.60 7.28 10.86
CA PHE A 695 -8.90 6.24 10.12
C PHE A 695 -8.12 5.33 11.07
N VAL A 696 -8.28 4.01 10.90
CA VAL A 696 -7.54 2.99 11.66
C VAL A 696 -6.85 2.05 10.69
N LEU A 697 -5.51 2.12 10.63
CA LEU A 697 -4.67 1.22 9.83
C LEU A 697 -4.69 -0.19 10.41
N ASN A 698 -5.15 -1.18 9.64
CA ASN A 698 -5.33 -2.52 10.17
C ASN A 698 -4.02 -3.27 10.52
N TRP A 699 -2.91 -3.00 9.82
CA TRP A 699 -1.65 -3.77 9.89
C TRP A 699 -0.89 -3.58 11.23
N GLY A 700 -1.33 -2.63 12.04
CA GLY A 700 -0.86 -2.42 13.41
C GLY A 700 -1.99 -2.09 14.39
N ALA A 701 -3.25 -2.39 14.04
CA ALA A 701 -4.37 -2.05 14.89
C ALA A 701 -4.39 -2.93 16.15
N ASP A 702 -4.71 -2.30 17.28
CA ASP A 702 -5.05 -2.98 18.52
C ASP A 702 -6.37 -2.39 19.02
N LEU A 703 -7.40 -3.24 19.13
CA LEU A 703 -8.74 -2.80 19.53
C LEU A 703 -8.78 -2.27 20.97
N ALA A 704 -7.79 -2.60 21.81
CA ALA A 704 -7.65 -2.03 23.15
C ALA A 704 -7.36 -0.52 23.13
N HIS A 705 -6.83 0.02 22.03
CA HIS A 705 -6.53 1.45 21.90
C HIS A 705 -7.80 2.29 21.81
N LEU A 706 -8.87 1.78 21.18
CA LEU A 706 -10.06 2.59 20.89
C LEU A 706 -10.82 3.05 22.14
N PRO A 707 -11.09 2.18 23.16
CA PRO A 707 -11.66 2.63 24.42
C PRO A 707 -10.80 3.67 25.15
N GLU A 708 -9.47 3.52 25.11
CA GLU A 708 -8.54 4.45 25.76
C GLU A 708 -8.52 5.81 25.05
N VAL A 709 -8.54 5.83 23.71
CA VAL A 709 -8.71 7.06 22.92
C VAL A 709 -10.00 7.78 23.34
N MET A 710 -11.13 7.06 23.41
CA MET A 710 -12.41 7.67 23.82
C MET A 710 -12.39 8.19 25.25
N LYS A 711 -11.75 7.47 26.18
CA LYS A 711 -11.57 7.92 27.56
C LYS A 711 -10.78 9.24 27.64
N ARG A 712 -9.70 9.38 26.85
CA ARG A 712 -8.88 10.60 26.80
C ARG A 712 -9.58 11.75 26.08
N LEU A 713 -10.41 11.48 25.07
CA LEU A 713 -11.24 12.50 24.43
C LEU A 713 -12.29 13.07 25.39
N GLY A 714 -12.82 12.23 26.28
CA GLY A 714 -13.76 12.63 27.34
C GLY A 714 -15.22 12.69 26.88
N PRO A 715 -16.14 13.09 27.79
CA PRO A 715 -17.59 12.91 27.59
C PRO A 715 -18.22 13.79 26.51
N GLY A 716 -17.49 14.77 25.97
CA GLY A 716 -17.93 15.56 24.82
C GLY A 716 -17.98 14.77 23.51
N TYR A 717 -17.26 13.65 23.45
CA TYR A 717 -17.14 12.78 22.28
C TYR A 717 -17.96 11.50 22.46
N VAL A 718 -18.57 11.02 21.37
CA VAL A 718 -19.34 9.78 21.34
C VAL A 718 -18.90 8.95 20.14
N ALA A 719 -18.42 7.74 20.41
CA ALA A 719 -18.12 6.78 19.34
C ALA A 719 -19.43 6.23 18.78
N VAL A 720 -19.56 6.23 17.45
CA VAL A 720 -20.72 5.69 16.72
C VAL A 720 -20.26 4.88 15.52
N ARG A 721 -21.15 4.03 15.00
CA ARG A 721 -20.91 3.30 13.76
C ARG A 721 -20.89 4.26 12.55
N PRO A 722 -20.24 3.91 11.43
CA PRO A 722 -20.25 4.72 10.21
C PRO A 722 -21.66 5.00 9.67
N ASP A 723 -22.55 4.00 9.68
CA ASP A 723 -23.95 4.17 9.25
C ASP A 723 -24.75 5.08 10.20
N HIS A 724 -24.38 5.12 11.48
CA HIS A 724 -24.94 6.04 12.47
C HIS A 724 -24.40 7.46 12.28
N LEU A 725 -23.11 7.61 12.01
CA LEU A 725 -22.48 8.91 11.70
C LEU A 725 -23.21 9.57 10.51
N ALA A 726 -23.42 8.80 9.44
CA ALA A 726 -24.17 9.25 8.27
C ALA A 726 -25.62 9.64 8.61
N ALA A 727 -26.33 8.81 9.38
CA ALA A 727 -27.72 9.08 9.76
C ALA A 727 -27.87 10.33 10.64
N LEU A 728 -26.96 10.52 11.60
CA LEU A 728 -26.97 11.68 12.50
C LEU A 728 -26.62 12.98 11.76
N TYR A 729 -25.65 12.94 10.83
CA TYR A 729 -25.35 14.09 9.98
C TYR A 729 -26.54 14.42 9.07
N GLY A 730 -27.21 13.42 8.50
CA GLY A 730 -28.42 13.62 7.72
C GLY A 730 -29.57 14.25 8.53
N GLN A 731 -29.68 13.96 9.83
CA GLN A 731 -30.63 14.64 10.72
C GLN A 731 -30.26 16.12 10.92
N GLU A 732 -28.97 16.41 11.11
CA GLU A 732 -28.47 17.78 11.23
C GLU A 732 -28.66 18.59 9.95
N LEU A 733 -28.39 17.99 8.77
CA LEU A 733 -28.62 18.64 7.48
C LEU A 733 -30.07 19.06 7.28
N LYS A 734 -31.03 18.24 7.71
CA LYS A 734 -32.47 18.59 7.60
C LYS A 734 -32.86 19.81 8.43
N ARG A 735 -32.08 20.17 9.44
CA ARG A 735 -32.28 21.37 10.26
C ARG A 735 -31.67 22.62 9.61
N ARG A 736 -30.74 22.44 8.66
CA ARG A 736 -30.08 23.51 7.92
C ARG A 736 -30.75 23.67 6.55
N LYS A 737 -30.78 24.90 6.01
CA LYS A 737 -31.15 25.12 4.59
C LYS A 737 -29.96 25.55 3.73
N LEU A 738 -28.96 26.18 4.35
CA LEU A 738 -27.72 26.58 3.70
C LEU A 738 -26.53 26.11 4.53
N LEU A 739 -25.46 25.71 3.85
CA LEU A 739 -24.18 25.40 4.45
C LEU A 739 -23.12 26.31 3.83
N VAL A 740 -22.57 27.21 4.63
CA VAL A 740 -21.49 28.12 4.22
C VAL A 740 -20.17 27.57 4.73
N ARG A 741 -19.21 27.40 3.82
CA ARG A 741 -17.84 27.00 4.13
C ARG A 741 -16.88 28.11 3.76
N ALA A 742 -15.89 28.32 4.61
CA ALA A 742 -14.77 29.22 4.41
C ALA A 742 -13.51 28.52 4.93
N PRO A 743 -12.30 28.94 4.52
CA PRO A 743 -11.08 28.58 5.23
C PRO A 743 -11.23 28.88 6.72
N SER A 744 -10.72 28.01 7.59
CA SER A 744 -10.72 28.26 9.05
C SER A 744 -9.85 29.46 9.42
N LYS A 745 -8.81 29.71 8.61
CA LYS A 745 -7.86 30.81 8.72
C LYS A 745 -7.38 31.14 7.30
N ALA A 746 -7.16 32.42 7.04
CA ALA A 746 -6.41 32.86 5.86
C ALA A 746 -5.22 33.72 6.29
N ILE A 747 -4.14 33.63 5.54
CA ILE A 747 -2.94 34.44 5.79
C ILE A 747 -2.86 35.49 4.68
N GLY A 748 -2.91 36.76 5.08
CA GLY A 748 -2.69 37.90 4.23
C GLY A 748 -1.28 38.45 4.38
N ILE A 749 -0.85 39.27 3.41
CA ILE A 749 0.36 40.07 3.50
C ILE A 749 -0.08 41.52 3.67
N ALA A 750 0.44 42.21 4.69
CA ALA A 750 0.06 43.59 4.96
C ALA A 750 0.26 44.47 3.72
N GLY A 751 -0.76 45.29 3.39
CA GLY A 751 -0.74 46.16 2.21
C GLY A 751 -1.05 45.48 0.87
N ARG A 752 -1.40 44.18 0.85
CA ARG A 752 -1.80 43.44 -0.35
C ARG A 752 -3.28 43.08 -0.32
N GLU A 753 -3.92 43.06 -1.49
CA GLU A 753 -5.26 42.50 -1.62
C GLU A 753 -5.24 40.98 -1.38
N LEU A 754 -6.18 40.52 -0.57
CA LEU A 754 -6.45 39.10 -0.34
C LEU A 754 -7.78 38.74 -1.00
N GLU A 755 -7.79 37.62 -1.71
CA GLU A 755 -8.99 36.96 -2.21
C GLU A 755 -9.27 35.71 -1.39
N VAL A 756 -10.52 35.55 -0.95
CA VAL A 756 -10.98 34.40 -0.18
C VAL A 756 -12.29 33.87 -0.75
N ASP A 757 -12.32 32.56 -0.99
CA ASP A 757 -13.53 31.87 -1.43
C ASP A 757 -14.36 31.42 -0.23
N PHE A 758 -15.66 31.68 -0.33
CA PHE A 758 -16.69 31.10 0.50
C PHE A 758 -17.55 30.19 -0.37
N SER A 759 -17.74 28.94 0.03
CA SER A 759 -18.68 28.03 -0.62
C SER A 759 -20.03 28.13 0.07
N VAL A 760 -21.06 28.55 -0.64
CA VAL A 760 -22.45 28.57 -0.17
C VAL A 760 -23.19 27.43 -0.83
N GLN A 761 -23.59 26.44 -0.05
CA GLN A 761 -24.26 25.24 -0.56
C GLN A 761 -25.73 25.22 -0.14
N ASN A 762 -26.61 24.95 -1.11
CA ASN A 762 -28.01 24.66 -0.87
C ASN A 762 -28.16 23.18 -0.48
N VAL A 763 -28.61 22.92 0.74
CA VAL A 763 -28.81 21.55 1.26
C VAL A 763 -30.29 21.15 1.31
N THR A 764 -31.12 21.82 0.50
CA THR A 764 -32.56 21.54 0.37
C THR A 764 -32.89 20.93 -0.99
N ASN A 765 -34.13 20.46 -1.13
CA ASN A 765 -34.66 19.91 -2.38
C ASN A 765 -35.31 20.97 -3.29
N ALA A 766 -35.19 22.26 -2.97
CA ALA A 766 -35.72 23.37 -3.78
C ALA A 766 -34.65 24.44 -3.99
N PRO A 767 -34.70 25.24 -5.07
CA PRO A 767 -33.77 26.36 -5.25
C PRO A 767 -33.87 27.38 -4.10
N VAL A 768 -32.74 27.96 -3.69
CA VAL A 768 -32.68 28.98 -2.63
C VAL A 768 -31.99 30.24 -3.15
N ALA A 769 -32.68 31.38 -3.06
CA ALA A 769 -32.11 32.69 -3.35
C ALA A 769 -31.36 33.24 -2.12
N VAL A 770 -30.16 33.77 -2.31
CA VAL A 770 -29.33 34.36 -1.24
C VAL A 770 -28.71 35.68 -1.69
N THR A 771 -28.51 36.58 -0.74
CA THR A 771 -27.71 37.80 -0.87
C THR A 771 -26.43 37.66 -0.05
N LEU A 772 -25.35 38.28 -0.52
CA LEU A 772 -24.00 38.14 0.02
C LEU A 772 -23.38 39.52 0.21
N GLN A 773 -22.83 39.77 1.40
CA GLN A 773 -22.16 41.04 1.73
C GLN A 773 -20.87 40.78 2.54
N PRO A 774 -19.81 41.58 2.40
CA PRO A 774 -18.65 41.51 3.30
C PRO A 774 -19.05 41.84 4.75
N SER A 775 -18.49 41.14 5.73
CA SER A 775 -18.59 41.58 7.13
C SER A 775 -17.54 42.66 7.45
N ALA A 776 -17.69 43.34 8.60
CA ALA A 776 -16.71 44.31 9.10
C ALA A 776 -15.26 43.74 9.10
N GLY A 777 -14.24 44.60 8.92
CA GLY A 777 -12.82 44.21 8.86
C GLY A 777 -12.17 44.28 7.47
N SER A 778 -12.97 44.42 6.42
CA SER A 778 -12.52 44.67 5.05
C SER A 778 -12.71 46.16 4.68
N SER A 779 -11.64 46.84 4.24
CA SER A 779 -11.74 48.22 3.74
C SER A 779 -11.77 48.20 2.21
N GLY A 780 -12.86 48.68 1.59
CA GLY A 780 -13.06 48.59 0.14
C GLY A 780 -13.24 47.14 -0.38
N GLY A 781 -13.62 46.21 0.50
CA GLY A 781 -13.88 44.82 0.12
C GLY A 781 -15.14 44.69 -0.73
N SER A 782 -15.09 43.87 -1.78
CA SER A 782 -16.24 43.51 -2.60
C SER A 782 -16.46 42.00 -2.55
N ILE A 783 -17.71 41.56 -2.69
CA ILE A 783 -18.07 40.15 -2.79
C ILE A 783 -18.74 39.90 -4.14
N ARG A 784 -18.38 38.82 -4.83
CA ARG A 784 -18.96 38.44 -6.11
C ARG A 784 -19.28 36.94 -6.17
N PRO A 785 -20.48 36.55 -6.65
CA PRO A 785 -21.66 37.42 -6.83
C PRO A 785 -22.15 37.99 -5.47
N ASP A 786 -22.88 39.10 -5.50
CA ASP A 786 -23.54 39.71 -4.32
C ASP A 786 -24.96 39.17 -4.10
N SER A 787 -25.51 38.45 -5.09
CA SER A 787 -26.78 37.74 -5.02
C SER A 787 -26.83 36.61 -6.04
N LEU A 788 -27.54 35.52 -5.71
CA LEU A 788 -27.69 34.36 -6.59
C LEU A 788 -28.83 33.42 -6.14
N THR A 789 -29.31 32.59 -7.06
CA THR A 789 -30.19 31.45 -6.75
C THR A 789 -29.43 30.15 -6.92
N ILE A 790 -29.31 29.37 -5.85
CA ILE A 790 -28.53 28.13 -5.81
C ILE A 790 -29.49 26.94 -5.99
N PRO A 791 -29.31 26.08 -7.02
CA PRO A 791 -30.14 24.89 -7.21
C PRO A 791 -30.01 23.88 -6.06
N PRO A 792 -30.95 22.92 -5.92
CA PRO A 792 -30.89 21.86 -4.90
C PRO A 792 -29.55 21.12 -4.92
N TRP A 793 -28.93 20.94 -3.75
CA TRP A 793 -27.65 20.23 -3.57
C TRP A 793 -26.45 20.80 -4.34
N GLU A 794 -26.60 22.00 -4.91
CA GLU A 794 -25.52 22.70 -5.59
C GLU A 794 -24.76 23.63 -4.65
N THR A 795 -23.49 23.86 -4.99
CA THR A 795 -22.62 24.81 -4.30
C THR A 795 -22.34 25.96 -5.24
N ALA A 796 -22.41 27.18 -4.70
CA ALA A 796 -21.92 28.36 -5.37
C ALA A 796 -20.71 28.93 -4.63
N THR A 797 -19.77 29.48 -5.38
CA THR A 797 -18.60 30.16 -4.83
C THR A 797 -18.86 31.65 -4.76
N ALA A 798 -18.71 32.22 -3.56
CA ALA A 798 -18.72 33.64 -3.28
C ALA A 798 -17.28 34.09 -3.00
N VAL A 799 -16.79 35.05 -3.79
CA VAL A 799 -15.40 35.50 -3.71
C VAL A 799 -15.36 36.85 -3.00
N LEU A 800 -14.77 36.88 -1.80
CA LEU A 800 -14.47 38.11 -1.07
C LEU A 800 -13.08 38.60 -1.46
N ARG A 801 -12.98 39.83 -1.97
CA ARG A 801 -11.70 40.43 -2.39
C ARG A 801 -11.56 41.85 -1.86
N GLY A 802 -10.40 42.18 -1.30
CA GLY A 802 -10.03 43.54 -0.93
C GLY A 802 -8.82 43.63 0.00
N LEU A 803 -8.54 44.84 0.50
CA LEU A 803 -7.55 45.06 1.56
C LEU A 803 -8.14 44.62 2.90
N ILE A 804 -7.65 43.49 3.41
CA ILE A 804 -8.09 42.91 4.67
C ILE A 804 -7.15 43.40 5.78
N ARG A 805 -7.72 44.08 6.79
CA ARG A 805 -6.96 44.71 7.89
C ARG A 805 -7.02 43.95 9.21
N GLY A 806 -7.76 42.84 9.24
CA GLY A 806 -7.96 41.99 10.40
C GLY A 806 -9.04 40.96 10.10
N ASP A 807 -9.58 40.32 11.14
CA ASP A 807 -10.66 39.35 11.01
C ASP A 807 -11.82 39.90 10.20
N THR A 808 -12.32 39.10 9.26
CA THR A 808 -13.36 39.49 8.31
C THR A 808 -14.34 38.34 8.12
N GLY A 809 -15.06 38.29 6.99
CA GLY A 809 -16.10 37.29 6.78
C GLY A 809 -17.15 37.74 5.76
N ILE A 810 -18.25 36.98 5.70
CA ILE A 810 -19.40 37.29 4.86
C ILE A 810 -20.70 37.26 5.68
N ILE A 811 -21.67 38.02 5.22
CA ILE A 811 -23.06 37.98 5.66
C ILE A 811 -23.85 37.34 4.52
N VAL A 812 -24.59 36.27 4.84
CA VAL A 812 -25.49 35.59 3.90
C VAL A 812 -26.92 35.89 4.31
N GLY A 813 -27.64 36.66 3.50
CA GLY A 813 -29.06 36.94 3.65
C GLY A 813 -29.92 36.05 2.76
N GLY A 814 -31.17 35.81 3.16
CA GLY A 814 -32.11 35.02 2.36
C GLY A 814 -33.37 34.59 3.15
N PRO A 815 -34.08 33.53 2.69
CA PRO A 815 -35.33 33.04 3.28
C PRO A 815 -35.25 32.58 4.75
N LEU A 816 -34.06 32.61 5.34
CA LEU A 816 -33.78 32.25 6.73
C LEU A 816 -33.37 33.43 7.62
N GLY A 817 -33.34 34.65 7.06
CA GLY A 817 -32.73 35.80 7.69
C GLY A 817 -31.26 35.97 7.30
N GLU A 818 -30.56 36.85 8.01
CA GLU A 818 -29.14 37.15 7.81
C GLU A 818 -28.27 36.38 8.79
N HIS A 819 -27.24 35.70 8.27
CA HIS A 819 -26.26 34.98 9.06
C HIS A 819 -24.84 35.45 8.75
N ARG A 820 -24.05 35.74 9.78
CA ARG A 820 -22.65 36.17 9.65
C ARG A 820 -21.69 34.99 9.83
N TYR A 821 -20.74 34.86 8.91
CA TYR A 821 -19.69 33.85 8.92
C TYR A 821 -18.34 34.54 8.99
N GLY A 822 -17.65 34.40 10.12
CA GLY A 822 -16.33 35.00 10.35
C GLY A 822 -15.19 34.18 9.76
N LEU A 823 -14.09 34.86 9.47
CA LEU A 823 -12.82 34.34 8.98
C LEU A 823 -11.69 35.01 9.77
N ALA A 824 -10.91 34.20 10.47
CA ALA A 824 -9.71 34.67 11.16
C ALA A 824 -8.60 34.97 10.16
N ILE A 825 -7.94 36.12 10.32
CA ILE A 825 -6.88 36.58 9.43
C ILE A 825 -5.58 36.76 10.21
N GLU A 826 -4.53 36.05 9.78
CA GLU A 826 -3.16 36.37 10.16
C GLU A 826 -2.56 37.29 9.09
N LEU A 827 -1.93 38.39 9.51
CA LEU A 827 -1.25 39.30 8.60
C LEU A 827 0.26 39.16 8.78
N ILE A 828 0.95 38.76 7.72
CA ILE A 828 2.41 38.83 7.65
C ILE A 828 2.78 40.31 7.50
N PRO A 829 3.66 40.86 8.37
CA PRO A 829 4.13 42.24 8.24
C PRO A 829 4.83 42.46 6.90
N ALA A 830 4.64 43.63 6.30
CA ALA A 830 5.20 43.94 4.98
C ALA A 830 6.73 43.94 4.99
N GLU A 831 7.33 44.30 6.12
CA GLU A 831 8.78 44.30 6.35
C GLU A 831 9.41 42.90 6.39
N GLU A 832 8.63 41.84 6.61
CA GLU A 832 9.12 40.46 6.61
C GLU A 832 9.22 39.87 5.18
N VAL A 833 8.51 40.48 4.22
CA VAL A 833 8.41 40.03 2.82
C VAL A 833 9.16 41.02 1.91
N PRO A 834 10.18 40.61 1.16
CA PRO A 834 10.93 41.51 0.27
C PRO A 834 10.11 41.99 -0.94
N MET A 835 10.56 43.05 -1.61
CA MET A 835 9.80 43.79 -2.63
C MET A 835 9.46 43.02 -3.93
N ASP A 836 10.05 41.85 -4.20
CA ASP A 836 9.86 41.07 -5.43
C ASP A 836 8.62 40.13 -5.42
N MET A 837 7.47 40.66 -5.01
CA MET A 837 6.20 39.92 -5.03
C MET A 837 5.44 40.14 -6.36
N PRO A 838 4.75 39.12 -6.90
CA PRO A 838 3.96 39.28 -8.12
C PRO A 838 2.84 40.32 -7.91
N GLY A 839 2.44 41.06 -8.96
CA GLY A 839 1.28 41.96 -8.92
C GLY A 839 -0.06 41.20 -8.78
N GLY A 840 -1.14 41.91 -8.39
CA GLY A 840 -2.49 41.34 -8.26
C GLY A 840 -2.89 40.92 -6.85
N ALA A 841 -4.13 40.43 -6.69
CA ALA A 841 -4.59 39.89 -5.41
C ALA A 841 -3.96 38.51 -5.17
N LEU A 842 -3.76 38.17 -3.90
CA LEU A 842 -3.26 36.86 -3.50
C LEU A 842 -4.42 36.05 -2.94
N LYS A 843 -4.49 34.77 -3.28
CA LYS A 843 -5.43 33.82 -2.69
C LYS A 843 -4.67 32.79 -1.88
N PHE A 844 -4.89 32.78 -0.58
CA PHE A 844 -4.20 31.86 0.32
C PHE A 844 -4.57 30.40 -0.01
N VAL A 845 -3.56 29.55 -0.16
CA VAL A 845 -3.72 28.12 -0.43
C VAL A 845 -3.50 27.32 0.84
N GLY A 846 -2.37 27.53 1.52
CA GLY A 846 -2.01 26.76 2.70
C GLY A 846 -0.71 27.23 3.33
N ARG A 847 -0.49 26.80 4.58
CA ARG A 847 0.74 27.01 5.35
C ARG A 847 1.14 25.69 6.02
N TYR A 848 2.43 25.38 5.98
CA TYR A 848 2.98 24.12 6.44
C TYR A 848 4.20 24.41 7.32
N GLU A 849 4.12 24.00 8.58
CA GLU A 849 5.22 24.17 9.54
C GLU A 849 6.42 23.30 9.13
N GLY A 850 7.63 23.85 9.25
CA GLY A 850 8.86 23.26 8.72
C GLY A 850 9.15 21.89 9.32
N GLU A 851 8.90 21.71 10.61
CA GLU A 851 9.09 20.44 11.32
C GLU A 851 8.04 19.38 10.97
N SER A 852 6.90 19.82 10.42
CA SER A 852 5.81 18.94 9.97
C SER A 852 5.95 18.53 8.50
N LEU A 853 6.84 19.18 7.73
CA LEU A 853 7.13 18.81 6.35
C LEU A 853 8.08 17.61 6.28
N PRO A 854 7.92 16.72 5.27
CA PRO A 854 8.91 15.68 4.98
C PRO A 854 10.32 16.25 4.79
N HIS A 855 11.33 15.59 5.37
CA HIS A 855 12.71 16.05 5.33
C HIS A 855 13.72 14.89 5.34
N ASN A 856 14.88 15.09 4.70
CA ASN A 856 15.99 14.11 4.60
C ASN A 856 17.09 14.36 5.65
N GLY A 857 16.79 15.17 6.66
CA GLY A 857 17.70 15.60 7.71
C GLY A 857 17.22 16.90 8.35
N GLY A 858 17.87 17.30 9.42
CA GLY A 858 17.40 18.37 10.30
C GLY A 858 16.62 17.83 11.50
N GLY A 859 16.42 18.67 12.50
CA GLY A 859 15.67 18.32 13.70
C GLY A 859 14.86 19.49 14.24
N PRO A 860 13.75 19.21 14.96
CA PRO A 860 12.95 20.26 15.59
C PRO A 860 13.79 20.98 16.64
N VAL A 861 13.76 22.30 16.60
CA VAL A 861 14.38 23.18 17.60
C VAL A 861 13.33 24.08 18.22
N SER A 862 13.39 24.26 19.53
CA SER A 862 12.54 25.25 20.19
C SER A 862 13.04 26.65 19.88
N ASP A 863 12.15 27.50 19.40
CA ASP A 863 12.46 28.86 18.98
C ASP A 863 11.24 29.75 19.24
N SER A 864 11.35 30.66 20.20
CA SER A 864 10.23 31.53 20.59
C SER A 864 9.83 32.53 19.50
N ALA A 865 10.66 32.74 18.49
CA ALA A 865 10.34 33.58 17.34
C ALA A 865 9.71 32.78 16.17
N ALA A 866 9.71 31.45 16.27
CA ALA A 866 8.97 30.58 15.34
C ALA A 866 7.48 30.61 15.68
N SER A 867 6.63 30.52 14.67
CA SER A 867 5.19 30.71 14.86
C SER A 867 4.53 29.57 15.63
N GLY A 868 5.15 28.39 15.70
CA GLY A 868 4.72 27.25 16.53
C GLY A 868 5.58 27.04 17.79
N VAL A 869 6.46 27.98 18.15
CA VAL A 869 7.51 27.83 19.20
C VAL A 869 8.53 26.71 18.89
N THR A 870 8.38 26.05 17.74
CA THR A 870 9.24 25.01 17.19
C THR A 870 9.47 25.31 15.71
N ALA A 871 10.68 25.04 15.22
CA ALA A 871 11.05 25.14 13.81
C ALA A 871 11.99 23.99 13.42
N LEU A 872 12.21 23.76 12.12
CA LEU A 872 13.17 22.74 11.65
C LEU A 872 14.54 23.36 11.40
N ARG A 873 15.57 22.90 12.11
CA ARG A 873 16.97 23.34 11.89
C ARG A 873 17.78 22.30 11.14
N VAL A 874 18.50 22.76 10.12
CA VAL A 874 19.41 22.00 9.26
C VAL A 874 20.83 22.54 9.43
N ASP A 875 21.76 21.66 9.78
CA ASP A 875 23.19 21.94 9.87
C ASP A 875 24.01 20.67 9.59
N ARG A 876 25.35 20.76 9.68
CA ARG A 876 26.26 19.65 9.35
C ARG A 876 26.12 18.44 10.28
N ALA A 877 25.56 18.61 11.48
CA ALA A 877 25.32 17.51 12.39
C ALA A 877 24.02 16.79 12.07
N SER A 878 23.03 17.49 11.50
CA SER A 878 21.67 16.98 11.33
C SER A 878 21.28 16.59 9.89
N ALA A 879 22.03 17.02 8.87
CA ALA A 879 21.71 16.70 7.47
C ALA A 879 22.94 16.59 6.55
N GLN A 880 22.75 15.95 5.38
CA GLN A 880 23.70 16.01 4.27
C GLN A 880 23.31 17.12 3.28
N ALA A 881 24.29 17.62 2.52
CA ALA A 881 24.04 18.58 1.45
C ALA A 881 23.11 17.96 0.38
N GLY A 882 22.12 18.73 -0.09
CA GLY A 882 21.08 18.26 -1.01
C GLY A 882 19.70 18.78 -0.65
N CYS A 883 18.65 18.09 -1.13
CA CYS A 883 17.27 18.40 -0.76
C CYS A 883 17.01 18.00 0.69
N VAL A 884 16.84 18.97 1.57
CA VAL A 884 16.68 18.75 3.02
C VAL A 884 15.22 18.80 3.46
N VAL A 885 14.38 19.61 2.83
CA VAL A 885 12.92 19.65 3.07
C VAL A 885 12.20 19.57 1.74
N PHE A 886 11.08 18.84 1.69
CA PHE A 886 10.25 18.70 0.49
C PHE A 886 8.77 18.56 0.85
N GLY A 887 7.90 19.03 -0.04
CA GLY A 887 6.46 19.14 0.18
C GLY A 887 6.01 20.60 0.26
N PRO A 888 4.73 20.89 0.60
CA PRO A 888 3.62 19.95 0.72
C PRO A 888 3.35 19.23 -0.61
N TYR A 889 2.49 18.21 -0.61
CA TYR A 889 2.03 17.50 -1.83
C TYR A 889 0.59 17.87 -2.20
N ASP A 890 0.22 19.12 -1.94
CA ASP A 890 -1.13 19.62 -2.13
C ASP A 890 -1.46 19.75 -3.62
N THR A 891 -2.70 19.42 -3.97
CA THR A 891 -3.16 19.50 -5.36
C THR A 891 -3.51 20.94 -5.70
N LEU A 892 -2.69 21.57 -6.54
CA LEU A 892 -2.91 22.92 -7.04
C LEU A 892 -3.62 22.87 -8.40
N PRO A 893 -4.61 23.73 -8.66
CA PRO A 893 -5.11 23.92 -10.02
C PRO A 893 -4.03 24.54 -10.92
N PRO A 894 -4.17 24.48 -12.25
CA PRO A 894 -3.28 25.21 -13.14
C PRO A 894 -3.29 26.73 -12.81
N GLY A 895 -2.12 27.35 -12.85
CA GLY A 895 -2.00 28.79 -12.62
C GLY A 895 -0.65 29.23 -12.08
N ARG A 896 -0.57 30.52 -11.74
CA ARG A 896 0.62 31.16 -11.16
C ARG A 896 0.50 31.26 -9.65
N TYR A 897 1.59 30.99 -8.95
CA TYR A 897 1.67 30.89 -7.50
C TYR A 897 2.90 31.60 -6.96
N VAL A 898 2.88 31.89 -5.67
CA VAL A 898 4.04 32.30 -4.88
C VAL A 898 4.12 31.43 -3.63
N ALA A 899 5.29 30.83 -3.39
CA ALA A 899 5.63 30.19 -2.12
C ALA A 899 6.52 31.15 -1.31
N LEU A 900 6.19 31.37 -0.04
CA LEU A 900 7.05 32.07 0.91
C LEU A 900 7.65 31.04 1.87
N PHE A 901 8.97 30.97 1.91
CA PHE A 901 9.69 30.17 2.89
C PHE A 901 10.15 31.09 4.01
N ARG A 902 9.52 31.02 5.18
CA ARG A 902 9.94 31.80 6.35
C ARG A 902 11.09 31.08 7.03
N MET A 903 12.29 31.64 6.90
CA MET A 903 13.50 31.02 7.39
C MET A 903 14.51 32.03 7.93
N LYS A 904 15.47 31.54 8.70
CA LYS A 904 16.67 32.27 9.10
C LYS A 904 17.89 31.38 8.92
N GLY A 905 19.07 31.96 8.91
CA GLY A 905 20.32 31.21 8.76
C GLY A 905 21.50 31.91 9.40
N GLY A 906 22.63 31.22 9.45
CA GLY A 906 23.87 31.76 9.98
C GLY A 906 25.09 30.99 9.51
N GLY A 907 26.29 31.54 9.76
CA GLY A 907 27.56 30.87 9.41
C GLY A 907 27.80 30.74 7.91
N GLY A 908 27.32 31.68 7.09
CA GLY A 908 27.49 31.64 5.63
C GLY A 908 26.58 30.65 4.91
N ALA A 909 25.36 30.45 5.44
CA ALA A 909 24.37 29.53 4.89
C ALA A 909 24.08 29.78 3.41
N GLN A 910 24.02 28.71 2.62
CA GLN A 910 23.77 28.76 1.17
C GLN A 910 22.87 27.59 0.76
N GLY A 911 22.13 27.76 -0.33
CA GLY A 911 21.12 26.80 -0.75
C GLY A 911 20.37 27.20 -2.01
N SER A 912 19.26 26.53 -2.26
CA SER A 912 18.23 26.96 -3.21
C SER A 912 16.85 26.52 -2.73
N VAL A 913 15.82 27.22 -3.17
CA VAL A 913 14.44 26.75 -3.07
C VAL A 913 13.90 26.52 -4.47
N ASP A 914 13.06 25.50 -4.62
CA ASP A 914 12.37 25.25 -5.88
C ASP A 914 10.94 24.77 -5.69
N ALA A 915 10.19 24.73 -6.80
CA ALA A 915 8.84 24.20 -6.87
C ALA A 915 8.74 23.28 -8.09
N CYS A 916 8.07 22.15 -7.97
CA CYS A 916 7.92 21.13 -9.02
C CYS A 916 6.53 20.45 -8.96
N VAL A 917 6.20 19.68 -9.99
CA VAL A 917 5.05 18.75 -9.94
C VAL A 917 5.39 17.59 -9.01
N GLY A 918 4.44 17.14 -8.19
CA GLY A 918 4.62 16.14 -7.14
C GLY A 918 5.34 14.89 -7.66
N GLY A 919 6.45 14.56 -6.99
CA GLY A 919 7.40 13.53 -7.46
C GLY A 919 8.63 14.12 -8.16
N GLY A 920 8.85 15.43 -8.07
CA GLY A 920 10.10 16.08 -8.42
C GLY A 920 10.28 16.55 -9.86
N VAL A 921 9.37 16.23 -10.80
CA VAL A 921 9.53 16.52 -12.24
C VAL A 921 8.18 16.82 -12.92
N PRO A 922 8.06 17.89 -13.72
CA PRO A 922 9.08 18.92 -13.99
C PRO A 922 9.26 19.90 -12.82
N VAL A 923 10.47 20.42 -12.67
CA VAL A 923 10.73 21.61 -11.84
C VAL A 923 10.18 22.83 -12.56
N THR A 924 9.31 23.56 -11.88
CA THR A 924 8.55 24.71 -12.42
C THR A 924 9.22 26.05 -12.13
N SER A 925 10.05 26.16 -11.09
CA SER A 925 10.82 27.36 -10.75
C SER A 925 11.92 27.02 -9.74
N THR A 926 13.03 27.76 -9.74
CA THR A 926 14.13 27.63 -8.79
C THR A 926 14.71 29.00 -8.46
N ARG A 927 15.08 29.22 -7.19
CA ARG A 927 15.78 30.41 -6.71
C ARG A 927 16.95 30.02 -5.81
N SER A 928 18.13 30.57 -6.07
CA SER A 928 19.30 30.39 -5.21
C SER A 928 19.20 31.24 -3.94
N LEU A 929 19.76 30.72 -2.84
CA LEU A 929 19.88 31.40 -1.55
C LEU A 929 21.35 31.71 -1.26
N SER A 930 21.65 32.94 -0.83
CA SER A 930 22.99 33.39 -0.48
C SER A 930 23.11 33.81 0.98
N GLY A 931 24.29 33.65 1.57
CA GLY A 931 24.52 33.95 2.99
C GLY A 931 24.29 35.42 3.38
N SER A 932 24.30 36.34 2.42
CA SER A 932 23.95 37.75 2.66
C SER A 932 22.46 37.98 2.93
N GLU A 933 21.59 37.03 2.55
CA GLU A 933 20.14 37.11 2.84
C GLU A 933 19.82 36.79 4.31
N PHE A 934 20.80 36.23 5.06
CA PHE A 934 20.64 35.75 6.44
C PHE A 934 21.57 36.46 7.44
N GLN A 935 21.82 37.76 7.26
CA GLN A 935 22.73 38.55 8.11
C GLN A 935 22.20 38.86 9.53
N SER A 936 21.00 38.41 9.87
CA SER A 936 20.36 38.57 11.18
C SER A 936 19.76 37.25 11.64
N GLU A 937 19.75 36.96 12.94
CA GLU A 937 19.01 35.80 13.50
C GLU A 937 17.47 35.97 13.48
N ALA A 938 16.96 37.00 12.79
CA ALA A 938 15.54 37.21 12.56
C ALA A 938 15.05 36.39 11.35
N TYR A 939 13.82 35.88 11.45
CA TYR A 939 13.14 35.22 10.33
C TYR A 939 12.86 36.21 9.19
N ARG A 940 13.04 35.73 7.96
CA ARG A 940 12.67 36.43 6.73
C ARG A 940 11.89 35.49 5.82
N SER A 941 10.93 36.04 5.09
CA SER A 941 10.16 35.29 4.10
C SER A 941 10.85 35.36 2.73
N VAL A 942 11.30 34.22 2.22
CA VAL A 942 11.94 34.10 0.91
C VAL A 942 10.88 33.74 -0.14
N PRO A 943 10.53 34.64 -1.08
CA PRO A 943 9.56 34.32 -2.13
C PRO A 943 10.13 33.47 -3.26
N LEU A 944 9.31 32.56 -3.77
CA LEU A 944 9.51 31.79 -5.00
C LEU A 944 8.22 31.85 -5.84
N VAL A 945 8.27 32.53 -6.98
CA VAL A 945 7.14 32.59 -7.93
C VAL A 945 7.26 31.44 -8.92
N PHE A 946 6.16 30.72 -9.18
CA PHE A 946 6.15 29.57 -10.08
C PHE A 946 4.81 29.43 -10.80
N THR A 947 4.82 28.75 -11.95
CA THR A 947 3.61 28.39 -12.70
C THR A 947 3.42 26.88 -12.62
N HIS A 948 2.27 26.45 -12.10
CA HIS A 948 1.95 25.04 -11.93
C HIS A 948 0.97 24.57 -13.02
N PRO A 949 1.19 23.40 -13.65
CA PRO A 949 0.31 22.87 -14.70
C PRO A 949 -0.99 22.24 -14.18
N GLY A 950 -1.15 22.14 -12.85
CA GLY A 950 -2.23 21.40 -12.20
C GLY A 950 -1.75 20.07 -11.61
N GLY A 951 -2.38 19.61 -10.53
CA GLY A 951 -1.99 18.38 -9.83
C GLY A 951 -1.22 18.66 -8.54
N GLN A 952 -0.60 17.63 -7.94
CA GLN A 952 0.24 17.80 -6.76
C GLN A 952 1.39 18.76 -7.06
N ALA A 953 1.58 19.76 -6.21
CA ALA A 953 2.80 20.57 -6.20
C ALA A 953 3.74 20.03 -5.13
N GLU A 954 5.03 20.32 -5.25
CA GLU A 954 6.06 20.01 -4.27
C GLU A 954 7.02 21.19 -4.23
N THR A 955 7.23 21.79 -3.06
CA THR A 955 8.26 22.81 -2.86
C THR A 955 9.44 22.21 -2.13
N ARG A 956 10.67 22.63 -2.42
CA ARG A 956 11.87 22.03 -1.84
C ARG A 956 12.83 23.08 -1.33
N LEU A 957 13.48 22.76 -0.21
CA LEU A 957 14.64 23.47 0.30
C LEU A 957 15.87 22.60 0.09
N HIS A 958 16.83 23.13 -0.66
CA HIS A 958 18.14 22.55 -0.87
C HIS A 958 19.19 23.31 -0.07
N TRP A 959 20.02 22.58 0.65
CA TRP A 959 21.10 23.13 1.47
C TRP A 959 22.46 22.65 0.95
N THR A 960 23.44 23.54 0.84
CA THR A 960 24.75 23.22 0.25
C THR A 960 25.75 22.56 1.21
N GLY A 961 25.39 22.40 2.49
CA GLY A 961 26.33 21.92 3.52
C GLY A 961 27.14 23.02 4.22
N SER A 962 26.89 24.30 3.89
CA SER A 962 27.55 25.46 4.50
C SER A 962 26.61 26.19 5.47
N GLY A 963 27.13 26.63 6.62
CA GLY A 963 26.35 27.32 7.64
C GLY A 963 25.24 26.46 8.27
N TRP A 964 24.18 27.10 8.72
CA TRP A 964 22.95 26.46 9.19
C TRP A 964 21.71 27.23 8.71
N LEU A 965 20.61 26.53 8.47
CA LEU A 965 19.31 27.10 8.12
C LEU A 965 18.24 26.61 9.11
N THR A 966 17.33 27.49 9.50
CA THR A 966 16.13 27.14 10.28
C THR A 966 14.89 27.57 9.49
N LEU A 967 14.02 26.61 9.18
CA LEU A 967 12.76 26.80 8.48
C LEU A 967 11.62 26.79 9.50
N ASP A 968 10.87 27.90 9.59
CA ASP A 968 9.66 28.01 10.41
C ASP A 968 8.47 27.42 9.67
N TRP A 969 8.16 27.94 8.48
CA TRP A 969 7.08 27.40 7.65
C TRP A 969 7.23 27.74 6.17
N VAL A 970 6.48 27.02 5.33
CA VAL A 970 6.24 27.34 3.92
C VAL A 970 4.78 27.73 3.73
N GLY A 971 4.52 28.88 3.13
CA GLY A 971 3.17 29.35 2.79
C GLY A 971 3.00 29.45 1.28
N ILE A 972 1.84 29.06 0.75
CA ILE A 972 1.55 29.11 -0.69
C ILE A 972 0.32 29.99 -0.95
N TRP A 973 0.42 30.87 -1.95
CA TRP A 973 -0.68 31.67 -2.46
C TRP A 973 -0.79 31.52 -3.98
N LYS A 974 -2.02 31.49 -4.49
CA LYS A 974 -2.30 31.66 -5.91
C LYS A 974 -2.30 33.15 -6.24
N VAL A 975 -1.64 33.53 -7.33
CA VAL A 975 -1.68 34.88 -7.87
C VAL A 975 -2.96 35.01 -8.68
N VAL A 976 -3.84 35.90 -8.27
CA VAL A 976 -5.07 36.22 -8.99
C VAL A 976 -4.77 37.38 -9.93
N GLU A 977 -4.70 37.07 -11.22
CA GLU A 977 -4.52 38.09 -12.24
C GLU A 977 -5.72 39.06 -12.23
N PRO A 978 -5.51 40.36 -12.50
CA PRO A 978 -6.63 41.27 -12.70
C PRO A 978 -7.53 40.71 -13.80
N SER A 979 -8.84 40.59 -13.56
CA SER A 979 -9.75 40.30 -14.67
C SER A 979 -9.59 41.39 -15.73
N PRO A 980 -9.44 41.02 -17.02
CA PRO A 980 -9.33 42.00 -18.10
C PRO A 980 -10.54 42.94 -18.17
#